data_AF-A0A950BNZ5-F1
#
_entry.id   AF-A0A950BNZ5-F1
#
_cell.length_a   1.000
_cell.length_b   1.000
_cell.length_c   1.000
_cell.angle_alpha   90.00
_cell.angle_beta   90.00
_cell.angle_gamma   90.00
#
_symmetry.space_group_name_H-M   'P 1'
#
loop_
_entity.id
_entity.type
_entity.pdbx_description
1 polymer ?
#
loop_
_entity_poly.entity_id
_entity_poly.type
_entity_poly.pdbx_seq_one_letter_code
_entity_poly.pdbx_strand_id
1 'polypeptide(L)'
;IPRAILLSIAIVAALYVLLQIGVLGAVPWQSLLDAHGAPTTQAQYVGAFVVERTWGRAAAIGITGLVLITAFASLYGNLLGFSRISFAAARDGAFLPVFARLHPRKEIPHIALLAVGALSIIASFFTLDQVIAFLTAGNVLIQGIAQIVALAILRAGRTAAPFQMPFYPVPALVALGGWSWAFFATGTGAIALGVGWLAAGAIVYLIAARYERWWPFLLACLIALVMPLTARADSSWSTWNTSRITSEHEYPVFTVAGQPFFVYGAAFFYERMPRERWRDALLAYKNLGINTIDLYLIWNWHEPSEGVADFTGSTDPRRDLLALLKQTHELGFKLILRPGPVIRNEWRNGGYPPWLLSRKPYNMPLHDVLEGRYPATATLQNADAEAAAAEWLNNATHLRNAAAWLHDALSAVAPYSHDVIAIALDDDQGAYLDNNTWPAPRWHEYVGWLRRTVASVTGAKVPLFINTYEMRVPSASPAWAWGNWYQGNAYRIGDHDLADLDFATGLLQTQARKPVMQAEFQAGWFQTADEGAPRPSDPSNTTLALHELLRDGAHGIVNFPLQDTIYPHGWEVPWANWSYAWDAALTTDLHASARYAPTRALGDLVRAYGPWLARTHVAANAAIIWPATLFAPGTLNADDFNALASATITAQRACNARGLTCTLVDLATADASTPHSMPLVLPQLPAALTRRMSPWGIAKAELLQRSGRLVTGMPPRTARALGPNTSLLLADDGSYGFIVAVNSSDSRRHIGRFSVTLGRRNARTQSFVLPARSSRIIPVGIAAHAPSLVAAPALATPPPFRDPDGTALAGTHLRVVFGPFAGARIAEFGDGSVNAATGIGLMRDAVDPLPPPSARDYIASYTHPIAAGTFNRPYSCSRADALMTQRVVCTYDAPDIPLGGGRFSRTLTMSGGRELVIAEQFAPHDVHSSARLTSISGFAFSAGDSVLASSDARGILHRNHMVVLQWRRGDVASVTTRTTRGAEIVTLIFALRSVEMRLGFYPVTGAAEAQRLLDAKEP
;
A
#
# COMPACT_ATOMS: atom_id res chain seq x y z
N ILE A 1 21.30 -20.01 -20.09
CA ILE A 1 21.76 -20.95 -19.04
C ILE A 1 21.70 -22.42 -19.50
N PRO A 2 20.57 -23.00 -19.95
CA PRO A 2 20.51 -24.45 -20.27
C PRO A 2 21.45 -24.90 -21.40
N ARG A 3 21.57 -24.11 -22.47
CA ARG A 3 22.50 -24.40 -23.59
C ARG A 3 23.97 -24.41 -23.16
N ALA A 4 24.35 -23.50 -22.27
CA ALA A 4 25.71 -23.45 -21.74
C ALA A 4 26.04 -24.68 -20.89
N ILE A 5 25.07 -25.18 -20.10
CA ILE A 5 25.23 -26.40 -19.31
C ILE A 5 25.40 -27.62 -20.22
N LEU A 6 24.51 -27.80 -21.21
CA LEU A 6 24.60 -28.93 -22.15
C LEU A 6 25.90 -28.91 -22.96
N LEU A 7 26.33 -27.73 -23.42
CA LEU A 7 27.59 -27.57 -24.13
C LEU A 7 28.79 -27.89 -23.22
N SER A 8 28.77 -27.44 -21.96
CA SER A 8 29.84 -27.72 -21.00
C SER A 8 29.96 -29.21 -20.71
N ILE A 9 28.84 -29.92 -20.54
CA ILE A 9 28.83 -31.38 -20.37
C ILE A 9 29.45 -32.07 -21.58
N ALA A 10 29.08 -31.68 -22.79
CA ALA A 10 29.63 -32.26 -24.02
C ALA A 10 31.14 -32.01 -24.15
N ILE A 11 31.60 -30.80 -23.84
CA ILE A 11 33.03 -30.44 -23.86
C ILE A 11 33.80 -31.27 -22.84
N VAL A 12 33.32 -31.33 -21.59
CA VAL A 12 33.99 -32.10 -20.52
C VAL A 12 34.02 -33.59 -20.85
N ALA A 13 32.93 -34.14 -21.38
CA ALA A 13 32.89 -35.54 -21.82
C ALA A 13 33.89 -35.81 -22.95
N ALA A 14 33.99 -34.92 -23.94
CA ALA A 14 34.97 -35.03 -25.02
C ALA A 14 36.40 -34.96 -24.50
N LEU A 15 36.71 -34.01 -23.62
CA LEU A 15 38.02 -33.90 -22.97
C LEU A 15 38.36 -35.16 -22.17
N TYR A 16 37.39 -35.72 -21.45
CA TYR A 16 37.56 -36.96 -20.69
C TYR A 16 37.88 -38.13 -21.61
N VAL A 17 37.12 -38.31 -22.70
CA VAL A 17 37.38 -39.39 -23.69
C VAL A 17 38.75 -39.21 -24.33
N LEU A 18 39.12 -37.99 -24.73
CA LEU A 18 40.44 -37.71 -25.30
C LEU A 18 41.57 -38.03 -24.32
N LEU A 19 41.39 -37.70 -23.04
CA LEU A 19 42.35 -38.06 -21.99
C LEU A 19 42.48 -39.58 -21.85
N GLN A 20 41.38 -40.34 -21.84
CA GLN A 20 41.40 -41.80 -21.75
C GLN A 20 42.07 -42.46 -22.97
N ILE A 21 41.81 -41.94 -24.17
CA ILE A 21 42.50 -42.37 -25.39
C ILE A 21 44.01 -42.11 -25.28
N GLY A 22 44.41 -40.94 -24.78
CA GLY A 22 45.82 -40.63 -24.54
C GLY A 22 46.50 -41.58 -23.56
N VAL A 23 45.80 -41.93 -22.47
CA VAL A 23 46.28 -42.91 -21.47
C VAL A 23 46.46 -44.30 -22.09
N LEU A 24 45.46 -44.79 -22.83
CA LEU A 24 45.52 -46.10 -23.51
C LEU A 24 46.60 -46.16 -24.60
N GLY A 25 46.90 -45.03 -25.23
CA GLY A 25 47.98 -44.91 -26.21
C GLY A 25 49.38 -44.88 -25.59
N ALA A 26 49.52 -44.37 -24.36
CA ALA A 26 50.81 -44.25 -23.68
C ALA A 26 51.23 -45.53 -22.94
N VAL A 27 50.28 -46.33 -22.48
CA VAL A 27 50.52 -47.55 -21.70
C VAL A 27 49.63 -48.69 -22.22
N PRO A 28 50.21 -49.84 -22.64
CA PRO A 28 49.41 -51.02 -22.98
C PRO A 28 48.61 -51.48 -21.76
N TRP A 29 47.28 -51.51 -21.89
CA TRP A 29 46.39 -51.84 -20.77
C TRP A 29 46.67 -53.24 -20.18
N GLN A 30 47.25 -54.16 -20.95
CA GLN A 30 47.67 -55.48 -20.48
C GLN A 30 48.78 -55.41 -19.44
N SER A 31 49.63 -54.38 -19.47
CA SER A 31 50.68 -54.17 -18.46
C SER A 31 50.14 -53.69 -17.13
N LEU A 32 48.88 -53.27 -17.09
CA LEU A 32 48.17 -52.87 -15.88
C LEU A 32 47.44 -54.05 -15.22
N LEU A 33 47.44 -55.23 -15.85
CA LEU A 33 46.83 -56.45 -15.32
C LEU A 33 47.90 -57.45 -14.90
N ASP A 34 47.64 -58.15 -13.78
CA ASP A 34 48.49 -59.24 -13.32
C ASP A 34 48.24 -60.52 -14.14
N ALA A 35 48.98 -61.58 -13.84
CA ALA A 35 48.87 -62.86 -14.55
C ALA A 35 47.48 -63.52 -14.44
N HIS A 36 46.61 -63.05 -13.55
CA HIS A 36 45.26 -63.56 -13.31
C HIS A 36 44.19 -62.59 -13.85
N GLY A 37 44.61 -61.53 -14.56
CA GLY A 37 43.72 -60.52 -15.12
C GLY A 37 43.19 -59.52 -14.10
N ALA A 38 43.73 -59.49 -12.88
CA ALA A 38 43.37 -58.51 -11.86
C ALA A 38 44.22 -57.23 -12.01
N PRO A 39 43.68 -56.04 -11.66
CA PRO A 39 44.44 -54.79 -11.74
C PRO A 39 45.67 -54.82 -10.83
N THR A 40 46.85 -54.55 -11.39
CA THR A 40 48.09 -54.36 -10.62
C THR A 40 48.04 -53.09 -9.77
N THR A 41 48.94 -52.94 -8.81
CA THR A 41 49.09 -51.68 -8.04
C THR A 41 49.40 -50.47 -8.94
N GLN A 42 50.01 -50.68 -10.11
CA GLN A 42 50.24 -49.63 -11.11
C GLN A 42 48.94 -49.15 -11.76
N ALA A 43 47.91 -50.02 -11.85
CA ALA A 43 46.58 -49.68 -12.35
C ALA A 43 45.80 -48.73 -11.42
N GLN A 44 46.22 -48.59 -10.15
CA GLN A 44 45.59 -47.66 -9.20
C GLN A 44 46.10 -46.21 -9.35
N TYR A 45 47.25 -46.02 -10.02
CA TYR A 45 47.91 -44.72 -10.18
C TYR A 45 48.28 -44.43 -11.65
N VAL A 46 47.38 -44.76 -12.58
CA VAL A 46 47.62 -44.70 -14.03
C VAL A 46 48.13 -43.33 -14.49
N GLY A 47 47.58 -42.24 -13.94
CA GLY A 47 48.02 -40.88 -14.30
C GLY A 47 49.49 -40.61 -13.97
N ALA A 48 49.95 -41.00 -12.78
CA ALA A 48 51.34 -40.84 -12.37
C ALA A 48 52.27 -41.79 -13.16
N PHE A 49 51.82 -43.01 -13.41
CA PHE A 49 52.55 -44.02 -14.18
C PHE A 49 52.75 -43.62 -15.65
N VAL A 50 51.71 -43.09 -16.30
CA VAL A 50 51.79 -42.56 -17.68
C VAL A 50 52.79 -41.41 -17.74
N VAL A 51 52.76 -40.47 -16.79
CA VAL A 51 53.70 -39.35 -16.74
C VAL A 51 55.13 -39.82 -16.45
N GLU A 52 55.32 -40.76 -15.53
CA GLU A 52 56.64 -41.31 -15.21
C GLU A 52 57.26 -42.04 -16.42
N ARG A 53 56.45 -42.79 -17.16
CA ARG A 53 56.91 -43.53 -18.34
C ARG A 53 57.16 -42.65 -19.55
N THR A 54 56.41 -41.55 -19.71
CA THR A 54 56.53 -40.65 -20.87
C THR A 54 57.54 -39.53 -20.64
N TRP A 55 57.56 -38.91 -19.46
CA TRP A 55 58.34 -37.70 -19.15
C TRP A 55 59.36 -37.90 -18.02
N GLY A 56 59.49 -39.12 -17.49
CA GLY A 56 60.47 -39.48 -16.47
C GLY A 56 60.02 -39.17 -15.03
N ARG A 57 60.75 -39.77 -14.08
CA ARG A 57 60.40 -39.73 -12.65
C ARG A 57 60.36 -38.33 -12.04
N ALA A 58 61.24 -37.42 -12.48
CA ALA A 58 61.26 -36.04 -11.98
C ALA A 58 59.99 -35.26 -12.38
N ALA A 59 59.52 -35.43 -13.62
CA ALA A 59 58.28 -34.82 -14.09
C ALA A 59 57.05 -35.40 -13.39
N ALA A 60 57.03 -36.72 -13.15
CA ALA A 60 55.97 -37.38 -12.39
C ALA A 60 55.86 -36.85 -10.95
N ILE A 61 56.99 -36.65 -10.26
CA ILE A 61 57.01 -36.06 -8.92
C ILE A 61 56.50 -34.61 -8.96
N GLY A 62 56.94 -33.80 -9.93
CA GLY A 62 56.50 -32.42 -10.09
C GLY A 62 54.99 -32.29 -10.34
N ILE A 63 54.45 -33.10 -11.25
CA ILE A 63 53.01 -33.12 -11.56
C ILE A 63 52.20 -33.64 -10.37
N THR A 64 52.69 -34.67 -9.67
CA THR A 64 52.05 -35.17 -8.45
C THR A 64 51.99 -34.06 -7.38
N GLY A 65 53.06 -33.28 -7.22
CA GLY A 65 53.07 -32.12 -6.33
C GLY A 65 52.01 -31.06 -6.69
N LEU A 66 51.88 -30.74 -7.99
CA LEU A 66 50.84 -29.81 -8.46
C LEU A 66 49.42 -30.34 -8.23
N VAL A 67 49.19 -31.64 -8.45
CA VAL A 67 47.90 -32.30 -8.17
C VAL A 67 47.59 -32.23 -6.68
N LEU A 68 48.57 -32.46 -5.80
CA LEU A 68 48.38 -32.36 -4.36
C LEU A 68 48.08 -30.92 -3.91
N ILE A 69 48.77 -29.92 -4.46
CA ILE A 69 48.51 -28.50 -4.17
C ILE A 69 47.10 -28.10 -4.61
N THR A 70 46.68 -28.50 -5.82
CA THR A 70 45.34 -28.21 -6.34
C THR A 70 44.25 -28.92 -5.56
N ALA A 71 44.46 -30.19 -5.18
CA ALA A 71 43.56 -30.92 -4.30
C ALA A 71 43.43 -30.26 -2.92
N PHE A 72 44.56 -29.86 -2.31
CA PHE A 72 44.55 -29.15 -1.03
C PHE A 72 43.81 -27.81 -1.13
N ALA A 73 44.09 -27.00 -2.15
CA ALA A 73 43.41 -25.72 -2.36
C ALA A 73 41.89 -25.89 -2.57
N SER A 74 41.48 -26.91 -3.33
CA SER A 74 40.07 -27.23 -3.56
C SER A 74 39.37 -27.68 -2.28
N LEU A 75 39.97 -28.60 -1.53
CA LEU A 75 39.43 -29.09 -0.26
C LEU A 75 39.36 -27.96 0.79
N TYR A 76 40.38 -27.12 0.87
CA TYR A 76 40.39 -25.94 1.73
C TYR A 76 39.28 -24.95 1.36
N GLY A 77 39.12 -24.66 0.07
CA GLY A 77 38.04 -23.81 -0.44
C GLY A 77 36.65 -24.37 -0.11
N ASN A 78 36.45 -25.68 -0.31
CA ASN A 78 35.19 -26.35 0.01
C ASN A 78 34.89 -26.33 1.51
N LEU A 79 35.87 -26.62 2.37
CA LEU A 79 35.72 -26.58 3.83
C LEU A 79 35.27 -25.18 4.31
N LEU A 80 35.89 -24.13 3.76
CA LEU A 80 35.51 -22.76 4.03
C LEU A 80 34.14 -22.39 3.43
N GLY A 81 33.80 -22.90 2.26
CA GLY A 81 32.51 -22.64 1.60
C GLY A 81 31.34 -23.28 2.33
N PHE A 82 31.41 -24.59 2.60
CA PHE A 82 30.31 -25.35 3.23
C PHE A 82 29.98 -24.87 4.64
N SER A 83 30.99 -24.45 5.42
CA SER A 83 30.75 -23.87 6.76
C SER A 83 29.90 -22.59 6.71
N ARG A 84 29.99 -21.80 5.64
CA ARG A 84 29.20 -20.58 5.47
C ARG A 84 27.73 -20.85 5.15
N ILE A 85 27.41 -21.98 4.53
CA ILE A 85 26.02 -22.36 4.23
C ILE A 85 25.25 -22.60 5.53
N SER A 86 25.81 -23.41 6.44
CA SER A 86 25.18 -23.69 7.73
C SER A 86 25.13 -22.45 8.64
N PHE A 87 26.15 -21.59 8.58
CA PHE A 87 26.18 -20.30 9.28
C PHE A 87 25.09 -19.35 8.77
N ALA A 88 24.96 -19.17 7.45
CA ALA A 88 23.94 -18.30 6.86
C ALA A 88 22.53 -18.81 7.20
N ALA A 89 22.29 -20.11 7.06
CA ALA A 89 21.02 -20.73 7.44
C ALA A 89 20.69 -20.52 8.93
N ALA A 90 21.68 -20.61 9.82
CA ALA A 90 21.47 -20.36 11.25
C ALA A 90 21.26 -18.88 11.59
N ARG A 91 21.97 -17.96 10.93
CA ARG A 91 21.79 -16.52 11.08
C ARG A 91 20.38 -16.10 10.65
N ASP A 92 19.88 -16.71 9.59
CA ASP A 92 18.57 -16.41 9.02
C ASP A 92 17.43 -17.19 9.74
N GLY A 93 17.74 -17.89 10.84
CA GLY A 93 16.75 -18.60 11.65
C GLY A 93 16.17 -19.86 11.00
N ALA A 94 16.85 -20.45 10.02
CA ALA A 94 16.46 -21.69 9.35
C ALA A 94 17.26 -22.92 9.81
N PHE A 95 18.21 -22.74 10.74
CA PHE A 95 19.06 -23.80 11.29
C PHE A 95 19.45 -23.51 12.75
N LEU A 96 20.14 -24.44 13.41
CA LEU A 96 20.47 -24.34 14.85
C LEU A 96 21.27 -23.05 15.18
N PRO A 97 20.81 -22.20 16.13
CA PRO A 97 21.41 -20.88 16.40
C PRO A 97 22.90 -20.89 16.78
N VAL A 98 23.39 -22.00 17.33
CA VAL A 98 24.80 -22.15 17.69
C VAL A 98 25.72 -22.02 16.46
N PHE A 99 25.25 -22.38 15.26
CA PHE A 99 26.02 -22.26 14.02
C PHE A 99 26.16 -20.81 13.53
N ALA A 100 25.39 -19.85 14.07
CA ALA A 100 25.49 -18.43 13.76
C ALA A 100 26.62 -17.69 14.51
N ARG A 101 27.42 -18.39 15.34
CA ARG A 101 28.49 -17.75 16.14
C ARG A 101 29.77 -17.54 15.33
N LEU A 102 30.27 -16.31 15.32
CA LEU A 102 31.57 -15.96 14.76
C LEU A 102 32.68 -15.98 15.82
N HIS A 103 33.91 -16.22 15.38
CA HIS A 103 35.08 -16.22 16.26
C HIS A 103 35.38 -14.77 16.72
N PRO A 104 35.52 -14.49 18.02
CA PRO A 104 35.58 -13.11 18.54
C PRO A 104 36.69 -12.22 17.96
N ARG A 105 37.80 -12.82 17.51
CA ARG A 105 38.95 -12.08 16.94
C ARG A 105 39.13 -12.23 15.42
N LYS A 106 38.53 -13.27 14.83
CA LYS A 106 38.81 -13.66 13.44
C LYS A 106 37.56 -13.63 12.55
N GLU A 107 36.39 -13.43 13.14
CA GLU A 107 35.09 -13.30 12.47
C GLU A 107 34.75 -14.47 11.53
N ILE A 108 35.34 -15.64 11.76
CA ILE A 108 35.03 -16.87 11.02
C ILE A 108 33.91 -17.64 11.74
N PRO A 109 33.02 -18.35 11.01
CA PRO A 109 31.98 -19.19 11.59
C PRO A 109 32.59 -20.47 12.17
N HIS A 110 33.35 -20.32 13.25
CA HIS A 110 34.20 -21.36 13.82
C HIS A 110 33.42 -22.60 14.23
N ILE A 111 32.19 -22.48 14.71
CA ILE A 111 31.35 -23.64 15.07
C ILE A 111 30.95 -24.44 13.83
N ALA A 112 30.47 -23.76 12.79
CA ALA A 112 30.14 -24.43 11.53
C ALA A 112 31.38 -25.05 10.87
N LEU A 113 32.53 -24.36 10.94
CA LEU A 113 33.80 -24.85 10.42
C LEU A 113 34.28 -26.09 11.17
N LEU A 114 34.23 -26.08 12.51
CA LEU A 114 34.61 -27.23 13.34
C LEU A 114 33.66 -28.41 13.11
N ALA A 115 32.36 -28.18 12.92
CA ALA A 115 31.39 -29.23 12.63
C ALA A 115 31.65 -29.89 11.27
N VAL A 116 31.84 -29.11 10.20
CA VAL A 116 32.19 -29.65 8.88
C VAL A 116 33.53 -30.39 8.95
N GLY A 117 34.53 -29.83 9.62
CA GLY A 117 35.83 -30.46 9.82
C GLY A 117 35.75 -31.78 10.58
N ALA A 118 34.97 -31.83 11.67
CA ALA A 118 34.76 -33.05 12.46
C ALA A 118 34.07 -34.15 11.63
N LEU A 119 33.05 -33.80 10.84
CA LEU A 119 32.40 -34.74 9.93
C LEU A 119 33.36 -35.24 8.84
N SER A 120 34.22 -34.39 8.30
CA SER A 120 35.26 -34.78 7.34
C SER A 120 36.31 -35.72 7.96
N ILE A 121 36.69 -35.50 9.22
CA ILE A 121 37.59 -36.40 9.96
C ILE A 121 36.94 -37.77 10.15
N ILE A 122 35.67 -37.81 10.55
CA ILE A 122 34.91 -39.06 10.68
C ILE A 122 34.85 -39.79 9.32
N ALA A 123 34.57 -39.07 8.24
CA ALA A 123 34.52 -39.64 6.90
C ALA A 123 35.88 -40.20 6.44
N SER A 124 36.99 -39.70 6.97
CA SER A 124 38.35 -40.16 6.62
C SER A 124 38.70 -41.55 7.17
N PHE A 125 37.89 -42.10 8.09
CA PHE A 125 38.04 -43.49 8.58
C PHE A 125 37.43 -44.53 7.65
N PHE A 126 36.67 -44.11 6.64
CA PHE A 126 36.08 -44.99 5.63
C PHE A 126 36.96 -45.04 4.39
N THR A 127 36.92 -46.15 3.65
CA THR A 127 37.62 -46.21 2.37
C THR A 127 36.98 -45.27 1.36
N LEU A 128 37.76 -44.77 0.40
CA LEU A 128 37.26 -43.83 -0.61
C LEU A 128 36.04 -44.40 -1.36
N ASP A 129 36.07 -45.69 -1.69
CA ASP A 129 34.97 -46.39 -2.36
C ASP A 129 33.70 -46.40 -1.50
N GLN A 130 33.83 -46.61 -0.19
CA GLN A 130 32.70 -46.58 0.74
C GLN A 130 32.11 -45.17 0.87
N VAL A 131 32.95 -44.14 0.94
CA VAL A 131 32.51 -42.73 1.02
C VAL A 131 31.79 -42.31 -0.27
N ILE A 132 32.32 -42.67 -1.44
CA ILE A 132 31.69 -42.37 -2.73
C ILE A 132 30.35 -43.09 -2.83
N ALA A 133 30.28 -44.38 -2.52
CA ALA A 133 29.04 -45.16 -2.57
C ALA A 133 27.96 -44.58 -1.64
N PHE A 134 28.33 -44.18 -0.42
CA PHE A 134 27.44 -43.53 0.54
C PHE A 134 26.91 -42.18 0.06
N LEU A 135 27.80 -41.29 -0.39
CA LEU A 135 27.41 -39.96 -0.88
C LEU A 135 26.53 -40.06 -2.12
N THR A 136 26.81 -41.04 -2.97
CA THR A 136 26.00 -41.32 -4.17
C THR A 136 24.60 -41.76 -3.75
N ALA A 137 24.47 -42.74 -2.84
CA ALA A 137 23.16 -43.20 -2.37
C ALA A 137 22.31 -42.06 -1.77
N GLY A 138 22.89 -41.20 -0.93
CA GLY A 138 22.19 -40.06 -0.33
C GLY A 138 21.78 -38.98 -1.34
N ASN A 139 22.70 -38.56 -2.22
CA ASN A 139 22.42 -37.53 -3.23
C ASN A 139 21.42 -38.02 -4.28
N VAL A 140 21.44 -39.30 -4.64
CA VAL A 140 20.50 -39.86 -5.62
C VAL A 140 19.06 -39.79 -5.11
N LEU A 141 18.83 -40.06 -3.83
CA LEU A 141 17.48 -39.96 -3.24
C LEU A 141 16.97 -38.52 -3.20
N ILE A 142 17.79 -37.58 -2.70
CA ILE A 142 17.38 -36.19 -2.48
C ILE A 142 17.44 -35.35 -3.77
N GLN A 143 18.57 -35.37 -4.45
CA GLN A 143 18.83 -34.51 -5.62
C GLN A 143 18.39 -35.18 -6.93
N GLY A 144 18.47 -36.51 -7.05
CA GLY A 144 18.01 -37.21 -8.25
C GLY A 144 16.50 -37.42 -8.25
N ILE A 145 16.04 -38.34 -7.41
CA ILE A 145 14.66 -38.85 -7.41
C ILE A 145 13.67 -37.80 -6.90
N ALA A 146 13.89 -37.25 -5.70
CA ALA A 146 12.93 -36.32 -5.10
C ALA A 146 12.76 -35.02 -5.90
N GLN A 147 13.83 -34.50 -6.54
CA GLN A 147 13.71 -33.32 -7.41
C GLN A 147 12.89 -33.60 -8.68
N ILE A 148 13.03 -34.80 -9.28
CA ILE A 148 12.23 -35.19 -10.45
C ILE A 148 10.75 -35.35 -10.06
N VAL A 149 10.47 -35.95 -8.91
CA VAL A 149 9.10 -36.07 -8.37
C VAL A 149 8.52 -34.68 -8.09
N ALA A 150 9.28 -33.79 -7.45
CA ALA A 150 8.86 -32.41 -7.19
C ALA A 150 8.58 -31.65 -8.49
N LEU A 151 9.42 -31.82 -9.52
CA LEU A 151 9.18 -31.23 -10.85
C LEU A 151 7.89 -31.75 -11.48
N ALA A 152 7.59 -33.04 -11.36
CA ALA A 152 6.36 -33.63 -11.89
C ALA A 152 5.12 -33.08 -11.17
N ILE A 153 5.16 -32.95 -9.85
CA ILE A 153 4.09 -32.34 -9.04
C ILE A 153 3.89 -30.86 -9.44
N LEU A 154 4.98 -30.10 -9.54
CA LEU A 154 4.92 -28.68 -9.92
C LEU A 154 4.42 -28.45 -11.35
N ARG A 155 4.70 -29.38 -12.27
CA ARG A 155 4.19 -29.31 -13.65
C ARG A 155 2.74 -29.77 -13.80
N ALA A 156 2.26 -30.67 -12.95
CA ALA A 156 0.87 -31.14 -13.01
C ALA A 156 -0.15 -30.00 -12.77
N GLY A 157 0.24 -28.93 -12.06
CA GLY A 157 -0.62 -27.78 -11.76
C GLY A 157 -0.34 -26.50 -12.56
N ARG A 158 0.51 -26.52 -13.61
CA ARG A 158 0.89 -25.31 -14.36
C ARG A 158 0.77 -25.51 -15.87
N THR A 159 0.10 -24.59 -16.57
CA THR A 159 -0.12 -24.63 -18.02
C THR A 159 1.07 -24.11 -18.84
N ALA A 160 1.95 -23.29 -18.24
CA ALA A 160 3.16 -22.79 -18.88
C ALA A 160 4.37 -22.82 -17.92
N ALA A 161 5.50 -23.37 -18.38
CA ALA A 161 6.76 -23.38 -17.62
C ALA A 161 7.76 -22.40 -18.28
N PRO A 162 8.49 -21.58 -17.50
CA PRO A 162 9.42 -20.57 -18.03
C PRO A 162 10.59 -21.17 -18.83
N PHE A 163 10.88 -22.47 -18.63
CA PHE A 163 11.82 -23.23 -19.46
C PHE A 163 11.15 -24.49 -20.01
N GLN A 164 11.23 -24.66 -21.32
CA GLN A 164 10.73 -25.85 -22.01
C GLN A 164 11.79 -26.96 -21.95
N MET A 165 11.36 -28.17 -21.60
CA MET A 165 12.18 -29.36 -21.65
C MET A 165 11.78 -30.15 -22.91
N PRO A 166 12.66 -30.25 -23.92
CA PRO A 166 12.37 -31.01 -25.13
C PRO A 166 11.94 -32.44 -24.78
N PHE A 167 10.88 -32.91 -25.42
CA PHE A 167 10.34 -34.27 -25.24
C PHE A 167 9.85 -34.61 -23.82
N TYR A 168 9.56 -33.63 -22.96
CA TYR A 168 8.95 -33.90 -21.64
C TYR A 168 7.66 -34.73 -21.78
N PRO A 169 7.43 -35.74 -20.92
CA PRO A 169 8.20 -36.12 -19.73
C PRO A 169 9.35 -37.12 -19.98
N VAL A 170 9.64 -37.50 -21.22
CA VAL A 170 10.55 -38.61 -21.54
C VAL A 170 11.94 -38.46 -20.89
N PRO A 171 12.68 -37.34 -21.01
CA PRO A 171 14.00 -37.29 -20.38
C PRO A 171 13.94 -37.26 -18.84
N ALA A 172 12.82 -36.85 -18.23
CA ALA A 172 12.64 -36.92 -16.77
C ALA A 172 12.39 -38.36 -16.30
N LEU A 173 11.63 -39.14 -17.07
CA LEU A 173 11.41 -40.57 -16.81
C LEU A 173 12.68 -41.39 -17.03
N VAL A 174 13.44 -41.10 -18.09
CA VAL A 174 14.75 -41.72 -18.34
C VAL A 174 15.73 -41.39 -17.21
N ALA A 175 15.78 -40.12 -16.76
CA ALA A 175 16.58 -39.73 -15.62
C ALA A 175 16.14 -40.43 -14.32
N LEU A 176 14.82 -40.53 -14.05
CA LEU A 176 14.30 -41.22 -12.89
C LEU A 176 14.68 -42.71 -12.89
N GLY A 177 14.56 -43.38 -14.04
CA GLY A 177 14.99 -44.76 -14.22
C GLY A 177 16.50 -44.92 -14.02
N GLY A 178 17.31 -44.04 -14.60
CA GLY A 178 18.76 -44.05 -14.47
C GLY A 178 19.23 -43.82 -13.03
N TRP A 179 18.65 -42.84 -12.34
CA TRP A 179 18.93 -42.58 -10.92
C TRP A 179 18.46 -43.72 -10.02
N SER A 180 17.29 -44.29 -10.28
CA SER A 180 16.79 -45.45 -9.52
C SER A 180 17.69 -46.66 -9.72
N TRP A 181 18.11 -46.94 -10.95
CA TRP A 181 19.06 -48.01 -11.25
C TRP A 181 20.40 -47.77 -10.55
N ALA A 182 20.95 -46.55 -10.64
CA ALA A 182 22.19 -46.18 -9.97
C ALA A 182 22.10 -46.37 -8.44
N PHE A 183 20.96 -46.01 -7.83
CA PHE A 183 20.72 -46.23 -6.40
C PHE A 183 20.77 -47.71 -6.04
N PHE A 184 20.01 -48.56 -6.73
CA PHE A 184 19.98 -50.00 -6.45
C PHE A 184 21.30 -50.70 -6.77
N ALA A 185 22.07 -50.19 -7.73
CA ALA A 185 23.39 -50.72 -8.10
C ALA A 185 24.49 -50.42 -7.06
N THR A 186 24.30 -49.45 -6.14
CA THR A 186 25.31 -49.11 -5.11
C THR A 186 25.51 -50.17 -4.03
N GLY A 187 24.63 -51.18 -3.95
CA GLY A 187 24.71 -52.27 -2.98
C GLY A 187 24.00 -51.97 -1.65
N THR A 188 23.56 -53.03 -0.97
CA THR A 188 22.67 -52.95 0.20
C THR A 188 23.27 -52.19 1.39
N GLY A 189 24.59 -52.30 1.61
CA GLY A 189 25.30 -51.59 2.67
C GLY A 189 25.31 -50.07 2.46
N ALA A 190 25.58 -49.60 1.24
CA ALA A 190 25.57 -48.17 0.90
C ALA A 190 24.16 -47.57 0.97
N ILE A 191 23.15 -48.32 0.50
CA ILE A 191 21.74 -47.97 0.60
C ILE A 191 21.31 -47.79 2.06
N ALA A 192 21.64 -48.76 2.93
CA ALA A 192 21.29 -48.71 4.34
C ALA A 192 21.91 -47.49 5.04
N LEU A 193 23.18 -47.18 4.76
CA LEU A 193 23.86 -46.01 5.29
C LEU A 193 23.24 -44.70 4.75
N GLY A 194 22.94 -44.63 3.46
CA GLY A 194 22.30 -43.45 2.84
C GLY A 194 20.91 -43.15 3.42
N VAL A 195 20.08 -44.19 3.63
CA VAL A 195 18.78 -44.06 4.31
C VAL A 195 18.95 -43.69 5.78
N GLY A 196 19.95 -44.28 6.46
CA GLY A 196 20.30 -43.90 7.83
C GLY A 196 20.69 -42.44 7.97
N TRP A 197 21.43 -41.89 7.01
CA TRP A 197 21.81 -40.48 6.98
C TRP A 197 20.62 -39.54 6.77
N LEU A 198 19.67 -39.93 5.91
CA LEU A 198 18.40 -39.23 5.75
C LEU A 198 17.58 -39.21 7.04
N ALA A 199 17.48 -40.35 7.71
CA ALA A 199 16.81 -40.47 9.00
C ALA A 199 17.49 -39.59 10.06
N ALA A 200 18.83 -39.56 10.11
CA ALA A 200 19.58 -38.68 11.00
C ALA A 200 19.29 -37.19 10.71
N GLY A 201 19.25 -36.79 9.44
CA GLY A 201 18.86 -35.43 9.04
C GLY A 201 17.44 -35.06 9.47
N ALA A 202 16.48 -35.98 9.33
CA ALA A 202 15.11 -35.80 9.79
C ALA A 202 15.03 -35.68 11.32
N ILE A 203 15.81 -36.46 12.07
CA ILE A 203 15.90 -36.36 13.54
C ILE A 203 16.47 -34.99 13.95
N VAL A 204 17.55 -34.54 13.31
CA VAL A 204 18.14 -33.21 13.58
C VAL A 204 17.14 -32.10 13.27
N TYR A 205 16.38 -32.21 12.18
CA TYR A 205 15.31 -31.29 11.83
C TYR A 205 14.20 -31.27 12.90
N LEU A 206 13.73 -32.43 13.38
CA LEU A 206 12.71 -32.51 14.42
C LEU A 206 13.19 -31.94 15.75
N ILE A 207 14.46 -32.15 16.11
CA ILE A 207 15.08 -31.55 17.30
C ILE A 207 15.15 -30.03 17.15
N ALA A 208 15.58 -29.52 15.99
CA ALA A 208 15.60 -28.09 15.69
C ALA A 208 14.19 -27.48 15.74
N ALA A 209 13.21 -28.12 15.12
CA ALA A 209 11.81 -27.69 15.13
C ALA A 209 11.20 -27.67 16.54
N ARG A 210 11.60 -28.61 17.41
CA ARG A 210 11.20 -28.67 18.83
C ARG A 210 11.84 -27.57 19.67
N TYR A 211 13.08 -27.21 19.39
CA TYR A 211 13.83 -26.17 20.09
C TYR A 211 13.32 -24.76 19.69
N GLU A 212 13.10 -24.56 18.40
CA GLU A 212 12.65 -23.29 17.82
C GLU A 212 11.11 -23.10 17.82
N ARG A 213 10.36 -24.09 18.33
CA ARG A 213 8.88 -24.09 18.42
C ARG A 213 8.19 -23.94 17.05
N TRP A 214 8.76 -24.48 15.99
CA TRP A 214 8.25 -24.30 14.63
C TRP A 214 6.93 -25.04 14.34
N TRP A 215 6.48 -26.03 15.14
CA TRP A 215 5.12 -26.62 15.06
C TRP A 215 4.80 -27.65 16.20
N PRO A 216 3.53 -27.93 16.61
CA PRO A 216 3.23 -28.92 17.66
C PRO A 216 2.93 -30.36 17.15
N PHE A 217 3.44 -31.39 17.84
CA PHE A 217 3.24 -32.83 17.57
C PHE A 217 2.81 -33.64 18.81
N LEU A 218 1.52 -33.83 19.02
CA LEU A 218 1.03 -35.01 19.78
C LEU A 218 -0.21 -35.61 19.09
N LEU A 219 -1.08 -34.75 18.55
CA LEU A 219 -2.29 -35.17 17.83
C LEU A 219 -2.00 -35.71 16.41
N ALA A 220 -1.06 -35.10 15.69
CA ALA A 220 -0.78 -35.42 14.28
C ALA A 220 -0.15 -36.82 14.08
N CYS A 221 0.70 -37.28 15.01
CA CYS A 221 1.29 -38.62 14.92
C CYS A 221 0.27 -39.74 15.22
N LEU A 222 -0.70 -39.49 16.11
CA LEU A 222 -1.81 -40.41 16.38
C LEU A 222 -2.78 -40.48 15.21
N ILE A 223 -3.06 -39.35 14.55
CA ILE A 223 -3.93 -39.28 13.38
C ILE A 223 -3.29 -39.96 12.15
N ALA A 224 -1.98 -39.78 11.95
CA ALA A 224 -1.24 -40.39 10.83
C ALA A 224 -1.15 -41.93 10.91
N LEU A 225 -1.27 -42.51 12.11
CA LEU A 225 -1.23 -43.98 12.27
C LEU A 225 -2.59 -44.66 11.98
N VAL A 226 -3.70 -43.92 12.00
CA VAL A 226 -5.07 -44.47 11.92
C VAL A 226 -5.77 -44.14 10.59
N MET A 227 -5.30 -43.15 9.83
CA MET A 227 -5.89 -42.74 8.55
C MET A 227 -5.15 -43.29 7.31
N PRO A 228 -5.43 -44.52 6.86
CA PRO A 228 -5.40 -44.72 5.41
C PRO A 228 -6.61 -45.46 4.82
N LEU A 229 -7.77 -45.53 5.48
CA LEU A 229 -8.91 -46.30 4.92
C LEU A 229 -10.30 -45.65 4.83
N THR A 230 -10.54 -44.42 5.30
CA THR A 230 -11.90 -43.83 5.15
C THR A 230 -12.00 -42.33 4.86
N ALA A 231 -10.91 -41.58 4.73
CA ALA A 231 -11.00 -40.17 4.36
C ALA A 231 -10.77 -39.98 2.86
N ARG A 232 -11.87 -39.95 2.09
CA ARG A 232 -11.93 -39.07 0.92
C ARG A 232 -11.62 -37.66 1.44
N ALA A 233 -10.43 -37.16 1.12
CA ALA A 233 -10.12 -35.76 1.30
C ALA A 233 -10.98 -34.97 0.32
N ASP A 234 -12.08 -34.41 0.81
CA ASP A 234 -12.65 -33.23 0.15
C ASP A 234 -11.59 -32.13 0.23
N SER A 235 -11.16 -31.66 -0.93
CA SER A 235 -10.19 -30.59 -1.13
C SER A 235 -10.70 -29.28 -0.53
N SER A 236 -10.24 -28.90 0.66
CA SER A 236 -10.55 -27.62 1.31
C SER A 236 -9.38 -26.62 1.27
N TRP A 237 -8.86 -26.33 0.08
CA TRP A 237 -7.97 -25.18 -0.11
C TRP A 237 -8.63 -24.23 -1.12
N SER A 238 -8.97 -23.02 -0.64
CA SER A 238 -9.84 -21.97 -1.21
C SER A 238 -11.35 -22.08 -0.94
N THR A 239 -11.87 -21.23 -0.05
CA THR A 239 -13.32 -21.06 0.19
C THR A 239 -13.70 -19.60 -0.04
N TRP A 240 -13.78 -19.22 -1.31
CA TRP A 240 -14.28 -17.94 -1.79
C TRP A 240 -15.81 -17.78 -1.62
N ASN A 241 -16.38 -18.18 -0.47
CA ASN A 241 -17.83 -18.23 -0.31
C ASN A 241 -18.32 -17.90 1.11
N THR A 242 -17.49 -17.18 1.88
CA THR A 242 -17.74 -16.84 3.28
C THR A 242 -18.74 -15.70 3.44
N SER A 243 -18.87 -14.81 2.46
CA SER A 243 -19.87 -13.72 2.47
C SER A 243 -21.02 -13.99 1.49
N ARG A 244 -22.22 -13.53 1.86
CA ARG A 244 -23.44 -13.61 1.04
C ARG A 244 -24.39 -12.46 1.35
N ILE A 245 -25.19 -12.09 0.35
CA ILE A 245 -26.37 -11.27 0.58
C ILE A 245 -27.55 -12.23 0.77
N THR A 246 -28.15 -12.20 1.95
CA THR A 246 -29.37 -12.94 2.28
C THR A 246 -30.57 -11.99 2.22
N SER A 247 -31.77 -12.55 2.19
CA SER A 247 -32.99 -11.76 2.40
C SER A 247 -33.59 -12.15 3.74
N GLU A 248 -33.85 -11.16 4.59
CA GLU A 248 -34.63 -11.31 5.81
C GLU A 248 -35.89 -10.46 5.63
N HIS A 249 -37.07 -11.09 5.69
CA HIS A 249 -38.37 -10.42 5.51
C HIS A 249 -38.39 -9.38 4.38
N GLU A 250 -37.91 -9.77 3.19
CA GLU A 250 -37.90 -8.96 1.96
C GLU A 250 -36.81 -7.87 1.89
N TYR A 251 -35.99 -7.70 2.94
CA TYR A 251 -34.86 -6.77 2.92
C TYR A 251 -33.51 -7.49 2.77
N PRO A 252 -32.54 -6.87 2.05
CA PRO A 252 -31.23 -7.48 1.86
C PRO A 252 -30.34 -7.29 3.11
N VAL A 253 -29.71 -8.36 3.57
CA VAL A 253 -28.76 -8.35 4.70
C VAL A 253 -27.41 -8.89 4.21
N PHE A 254 -26.34 -8.14 4.45
CA PHE A 254 -24.99 -8.62 4.18
C PHE A 254 -24.52 -9.51 5.33
N THR A 255 -24.11 -10.74 5.01
CA THR A 255 -23.65 -11.71 5.98
C THR A 255 -22.23 -12.16 5.69
N VAL A 256 -21.44 -12.37 6.74
CA VAL A 256 -20.10 -12.96 6.70
C VAL A 256 -20.08 -14.15 7.67
N ALA A 257 -19.69 -15.32 7.18
CA ALA A 257 -19.78 -16.59 7.90
C ALA A 257 -21.19 -16.87 8.48
N GLY A 258 -22.23 -16.46 7.74
CA GLY A 258 -23.64 -16.63 8.13
C GLY A 258 -24.14 -15.65 9.20
N GLN A 259 -23.34 -14.67 9.61
CA GLN A 259 -23.73 -13.64 10.58
C GLN A 259 -23.91 -12.28 9.90
N PRO A 260 -24.95 -11.49 10.25
CA PRO A 260 -25.10 -10.11 9.78
C PRO A 260 -23.87 -9.27 10.08
N PHE A 261 -23.37 -8.56 9.07
CA PHE A 261 -22.08 -7.88 9.14
C PHE A 261 -22.18 -6.46 8.58
N PHE A 262 -21.91 -5.47 9.43
CA PHE A 262 -21.76 -4.07 9.01
C PHE A 262 -20.30 -3.83 8.64
N VAL A 263 -20.04 -3.43 7.39
CA VAL A 263 -18.68 -3.19 6.91
C VAL A 263 -18.22 -1.82 7.40
N TYR A 264 -17.23 -1.77 8.30
CA TYR A 264 -16.53 -0.53 8.60
C TYR A 264 -15.07 -0.69 8.19
N GLY A 265 -14.80 -0.24 6.97
CA GLY A 265 -13.58 -0.51 6.24
C GLY A 265 -12.63 0.67 6.16
N ALA A 266 -11.40 0.40 5.75
CA ALA A 266 -10.40 1.41 5.43
C ALA A 266 -9.54 0.93 4.26
N ALA A 267 -9.35 1.80 3.27
CA ALA A 267 -8.35 1.60 2.24
C ALA A 267 -6.96 1.59 2.85
N PHE A 268 -6.18 0.55 2.56
CA PHE A 268 -4.84 0.36 3.11
C PHE A 268 -3.81 0.32 1.98
N PHE A 269 -3.15 1.46 1.77
CA PHE A 269 -2.14 1.67 0.73
C PHE A 269 -0.77 1.12 1.17
N TYR A 270 -0.65 -0.20 1.16
CA TYR A 270 0.57 -0.90 1.60
C TYR A 270 1.79 -0.55 0.73
N GLU A 271 1.57 -0.27 -0.56
CA GLU A 271 2.57 0.18 -1.51
C GLU A 271 3.14 1.57 -1.15
N ARG A 272 2.37 2.41 -0.44
CA ARG A 272 2.76 3.75 0.01
C ARG A 272 3.27 3.80 1.44
N MET A 273 3.56 2.63 2.03
CA MET A 273 4.03 2.51 3.41
C MET A 273 5.18 1.49 3.51
N PRO A 274 6.28 1.79 4.23
CA PRO A 274 7.30 0.80 4.49
C PRO A 274 6.71 -0.46 5.17
N ARG A 275 7.16 -1.64 4.75
CA ARG A 275 6.62 -2.95 5.17
C ARG A 275 6.61 -3.12 6.69
N GLU A 276 7.65 -2.63 7.36
CA GLU A 276 7.83 -2.68 8.80
C GLU A 276 6.75 -1.91 9.58
N ARG A 277 6.08 -0.94 8.95
CA ARG A 277 5.04 -0.12 9.58
C ARG A 277 3.63 -0.67 9.40
N TRP A 278 3.43 -1.68 8.54
CA TRP A 278 2.10 -2.19 8.24
C TRP A 278 1.38 -2.70 9.48
N ARG A 279 2.08 -3.43 10.35
CA ARG A 279 1.47 -3.99 11.57
C ARG A 279 0.99 -2.90 12.52
N ASP A 280 1.78 -1.85 12.72
CA ASP A 280 1.43 -0.74 13.60
C ASP A 280 0.23 0.04 13.04
N ALA A 281 0.19 0.26 11.73
CA ALA A 281 -0.95 0.88 11.06
C ALA A 281 -2.22 0.03 11.18
N LEU A 282 -2.13 -1.29 10.94
CA LEU A 282 -3.26 -2.22 11.10
C LEU A 282 -3.78 -2.25 12.55
N LEU A 283 -2.89 -2.18 13.55
CA LEU A 283 -3.30 -2.06 14.95
C LEU A 283 -3.99 -0.71 15.24
N ALA A 284 -3.48 0.39 14.68
CA ALA A 284 -4.14 1.69 14.76
C ALA A 284 -5.54 1.69 14.12
N TYR A 285 -5.70 0.99 12.98
CA TYR A 285 -7.00 0.84 12.30
C TYR A 285 -7.96 0.02 13.16
N LYS A 286 -7.49 -1.07 13.77
CA LYS A 286 -8.29 -1.85 14.74
C LYS A 286 -8.74 -0.97 15.92
N ASN A 287 -7.84 -0.11 16.39
CA ASN A 287 -8.11 0.92 17.40
C ASN A 287 -8.99 2.06 16.88
N LEU A 288 -9.35 2.15 15.61
CA LEU A 288 -10.42 3.04 15.14
C LEU A 288 -11.76 2.32 15.05
N GLY A 289 -11.78 0.99 15.14
CA GLY A 289 -12.98 0.17 15.00
C GLY A 289 -13.18 -0.41 13.62
N ILE A 290 -12.17 -0.24 12.77
CA ILE A 290 -12.12 -0.86 11.45
C ILE A 290 -12.15 -2.38 11.62
N ASN A 291 -13.03 -3.03 10.88
CA ASN A 291 -13.20 -4.47 10.85
C ASN A 291 -12.82 -5.09 9.49
N THR A 292 -12.66 -4.25 8.46
CA THR A 292 -12.39 -4.65 7.07
C THR A 292 -11.26 -3.81 6.50
N ILE A 293 -10.32 -4.43 5.79
CA ILE A 293 -9.26 -3.76 5.05
C ILE A 293 -9.61 -3.83 3.56
N ASP A 294 -9.60 -2.68 2.90
CA ASP A 294 -9.76 -2.56 1.45
C ASP A 294 -8.38 -2.45 0.79
N LEU A 295 -8.09 -3.36 -0.14
CA LEU A 295 -6.77 -3.51 -0.76
C LEU A 295 -6.87 -3.40 -2.27
N TYR A 296 -6.22 -2.38 -2.84
CA TYR A 296 -5.88 -2.42 -4.26
C TYR A 296 -4.82 -3.48 -4.52
N LEU A 297 -5.04 -4.36 -5.49
CA LEU A 297 -3.97 -5.19 -6.04
C LEU A 297 -3.49 -4.49 -7.30
N ILE A 298 -2.30 -3.91 -7.23
CA ILE A 298 -1.85 -2.94 -8.22
C ILE A 298 -1.03 -3.63 -9.32
N TRP A 299 -1.56 -3.65 -10.54
CA TRP A 299 -0.98 -4.41 -11.65
C TRP A 299 0.46 -4.01 -11.97
N ASN A 300 0.71 -2.73 -12.25
CA ASN A 300 2.06 -2.27 -12.58
C ASN A 300 3.06 -2.33 -11.42
N TRP A 301 2.58 -2.35 -10.18
CA TRP A 301 3.41 -2.48 -8.99
C TRP A 301 3.89 -3.92 -8.82
N HIS A 302 2.98 -4.89 -8.97
CA HIS A 302 3.29 -6.30 -8.80
C HIS A 302 3.89 -6.93 -10.05
N GLU A 303 3.56 -6.45 -11.25
CA GLU A 303 4.09 -6.93 -12.54
C GLU A 303 4.88 -5.81 -13.28
N PRO A 304 6.04 -5.38 -12.73
CA PRO A 304 6.85 -4.31 -13.33
C PRO A 304 7.43 -4.69 -14.71
N SER A 305 7.47 -5.98 -15.03
CA SER A 305 7.87 -6.52 -16.33
C SER A 305 6.93 -7.65 -16.71
N GLU A 306 6.60 -7.75 -18.00
CA GLU A 306 5.63 -8.72 -18.51
C GLU A 306 5.96 -10.15 -18.08
N GLY A 307 4.99 -10.82 -17.47
CA GLY A 307 5.07 -12.19 -16.96
C GLY A 307 5.88 -12.35 -15.67
N VAL A 308 6.36 -11.26 -15.06
CA VAL A 308 7.21 -11.30 -13.85
C VAL A 308 6.48 -10.60 -12.71
N ALA A 309 5.61 -11.34 -12.03
CA ALA A 309 4.89 -10.86 -10.86
C ALA A 309 5.67 -11.12 -9.56
N ASP A 310 5.66 -10.15 -8.63
CA ASP A 310 6.22 -10.28 -7.27
C ASP A 310 5.15 -10.00 -6.22
N PHE A 311 4.72 -11.04 -5.52
CA PHE A 311 3.79 -10.97 -4.37
C PHE A 311 4.48 -11.29 -3.03
N THR A 312 5.79 -11.53 -3.07
CA THR A 312 6.61 -11.99 -1.92
C THR A 312 7.53 -10.90 -1.39
N GLY A 313 7.57 -9.75 -2.07
CA GLY A 313 8.48 -8.65 -1.76
C GLY A 313 9.94 -8.94 -2.08
N SER A 314 10.18 -9.85 -3.01
CA SER A 314 11.54 -10.23 -3.43
C SER A 314 12.29 -9.11 -4.15
N THR A 315 11.54 -8.20 -4.80
CA THR A 315 12.08 -7.06 -5.56
C THR A 315 11.92 -5.73 -4.83
N ASP A 316 10.87 -5.57 -4.02
CA ASP A 316 10.68 -4.47 -3.09
C ASP A 316 9.90 -5.00 -1.87
N PRO A 317 10.33 -4.77 -0.62
CA PRO A 317 9.60 -5.25 0.56
C PRO A 317 8.12 -4.87 0.57
N ARG A 318 7.74 -3.72 0.01
CA ARG A 318 6.33 -3.28 -0.05
C ARG A 318 5.48 -4.09 -1.03
N ARG A 319 6.08 -4.98 -1.83
CA ARG A 319 5.37 -5.94 -2.70
C ARG A 319 5.01 -7.25 -2.01
N ASP A 320 5.37 -7.43 -0.72
CA ASP A 320 5.08 -8.63 0.07
C ASP A 320 3.60 -8.73 0.47
N LEU A 321 2.74 -8.89 -0.54
CA LEU A 321 1.29 -9.06 -0.38
C LEU A 321 0.98 -10.27 0.50
N LEU A 322 1.73 -11.37 0.37
CA LEU A 322 1.50 -12.57 1.17
C LEU A 322 1.72 -12.32 2.67
N ALA A 323 2.75 -11.57 3.06
CA ALA A 323 2.94 -11.19 4.46
C ALA A 323 1.86 -10.21 4.94
N LEU A 324 1.40 -9.29 4.10
CA LEU A 324 0.30 -8.39 4.46
C LEU A 324 -0.99 -9.18 4.72
N LEU A 325 -1.37 -10.10 3.82
CA LEU A 325 -2.54 -10.96 3.99
C LEU A 325 -2.45 -11.83 5.24
N LYS A 326 -1.24 -12.30 5.58
CA LYS A 326 -1.00 -13.00 6.84
C LYS A 326 -1.29 -12.11 8.04
N GLN A 327 -0.81 -10.86 8.04
CA GLN A 327 -1.02 -9.93 9.15
C GLN A 327 -2.50 -9.54 9.31
N THR A 328 -3.21 -9.30 8.20
CA THR A 328 -4.64 -8.99 8.25
C THR A 328 -5.44 -10.16 8.79
N HIS A 329 -5.11 -11.39 8.39
CA HIS A 329 -5.68 -12.62 8.93
C HIS A 329 -5.41 -12.79 10.44
N GLU A 330 -4.14 -12.66 10.86
CA GLU A 330 -3.73 -12.76 12.28
C GLU A 330 -4.44 -11.73 13.17
N LEU A 331 -4.75 -10.55 12.64
CA LEU A 331 -5.47 -9.47 13.33
C LEU A 331 -7.00 -9.57 13.18
N GLY A 332 -7.49 -10.60 12.47
CA GLY A 332 -8.92 -10.88 12.29
C GLY A 332 -9.65 -9.81 11.49
N PHE A 333 -9.02 -9.22 10.49
CA PHE A 333 -9.69 -8.35 9.52
C PHE A 333 -10.37 -9.17 8.42
N LYS A 334 -11.45 -8.62 7.87
CA LYS A 334 -11.99 -9.05 6.57
C LYS A 334 -11.38 -8.23 5.45
N LEU A 335 -11.46 -8.74 4.23
CA LEU A 335 -10.80 -8.16 3.06
C LEU A 335 -11.80 -7.80 1.97
N ILE A 336 -11.68 -6.57 1.48
CA ILE A 336 -12.18 -6.17 0.17
C ILE A 336 -10.98 -6.09 -0.76
N LEU A 337 -11.10 -6.64 -1.96
CA LEU A 337 -10.03 -6.60 -2.96
C LEU A 337 -10.45 -5.74 -4.16
N ARG A 338 -9.53 -4.90 -4.64
CA ARG A 338 -9.70 -4.05 -5.83
C ARG A 338 -8.57 -4.33 -6.82
N PRO A 339 -8.64 -5.43 -7.57
CA PRO A 339 -7.54 -5.86 -8.43
C PRO A 339 -7.46 -5.11 -9.78
N GLY A 340 -8.29 -4.11 -10.02
CA GLY A 340 -8.34 -3.38 -11.29
C GLY A 340 -9.11 -4.13 -12.38
N PRO A 341 -8.75 -3.99 -13.68
CA PRO A 341 -7.43 -3.60 -14.20
C PRO A 341 -7.04 -2.12 -14.09
N VAL A 342 -8.01 -1.20 -14.19
CA VAL A 342 -7.80 0.21 -13.81
C VAL A 342 -8.03 0.33 -12.31
N ILE A 343 -7.17 1.04 -11.58
CA ILE A 343 -7.37 1.30 -10.14
C ILE A 343 -7.41 2.78 -9.78
N ARG A 344 -7.03 3.66 -10.72
CA ARG A 344 -6.82 5.09 -10.48
C ARG A 344 -5.98 5.34 -9.23
N ASN A 345 -6.62 5.70 -8.12
CA ASN A 345 -6.03 5.90 -6.80
C ASN A 345 -4.90 6.95 -6.81
N GLU A 346 -4.91 7.90 -7.76
CA GLU A 346 -3.78 8.79 -8.07
C GLU A 346 -2.45 8.02 -8.16
N TRP A 347 -2.50 6.80 -8.69
CA TRP A 347 -1.34 5.93 -8.83
C TRP A 347 -0.84 6.00 -10.26
N ARG A 348 0.48 5.97 -10.44
CA ARG A 348 1.13 6.00 -11.74
C ARG A 348 0.43 5.11 -12.77
N ASN A 349 0.09 5.69 -13.92
CA ASN A 349 -0.59 5.03 -15.04
C ASN A 349 -1.96 4.40 -14.72
N GLY A 350 -2.58 4.78 -13.60
CA GLY A 350 -3.84 4.22 -13.13
C GLY A 350 -3.77 2.72 -12.86
N GLY A 351 -2.57 2.21 -12.56
CA GLY A 351 -2.26 0.79 -12.36
C GLY A 351 -1.77 0.05 -13.60
N TYR A 352 -1.84 0.63 -14.80
CA TYR A 352 -1.42 -0.08 -16.02
C TYR A 352 0.11 -0.22 -16.12
N PRO A 353 0.63 -1.41 -16.48
CA PRO A 353 2.06 -1.57 -16.65
C PRO A 353 2.61 -0.77 -17.84
N PRO A 354 3.75 -0.08 -17.70
CA PRO A 354 4.39 0.65 -18.79
C PRO A 354 4.58 -0.19 -20.06
N TRP A 355 4.99 -1.45 -19.91
CA TRP A 355 5.21 -2.37 -21.02
C TRP A 355 3.94 -2.67 -21.82
N LEU A 356 2.75 -2.58 -21.21
CA LEU A 356 1.47 -2.75 -21.88
C LEU A 356 1.07 -1.48 -22.63
N LEU A 357 1.26 -0.32 -21.99
CA LEU A 357 0.92 0.99 -22.55
C LEU A 357 1.77 1.36 -23.78
N SER A 358 3.00 0.86 -23.85
CA SER A 358 3.86 1.04 -25.03
C SER A 358 3.47 0.16 -26.22
N ARG A 359 2.55 -0.80 -26.08
CA ARG A 359 2.14 -1.67 -27.19
C ARG A 359 1.26 -0.92 -28.17
N LYS A 360 1.34 -1.27 -29.45
CA LYS A 360 0.58 -0.65 -30.56
C LYS A 360 -0.92 -0.37 -30.27
N PRO A 361 -1.69 -1.22 -29.56
CA PRO A 361 -3.10 -0.93 -29.26
C PRO A 361 -3.32 0.25 -28.30
N TYR A 362 -2.35 0.58 -27.45
CA TYR A 362 -2.36 1.79 -26.61
C TYR A 362 -1.52 2.89 -27.25
N ASN A 363 -0.33 2.54 -27.74
CA ASN A 363 0.66 3.41 -28.37
C ASN A 363 0.89 4.70 -27.58
N MET A 364 0.88 4.59 -26.26
CA MET A 364 0.96 5.75 -25.39
C MET A 364 2.36 6.37 -25.50
N PRO A 365 2.47 7.69 -25.69
CA PRO A 365 3.76 8.36 -25.77
C PRO A 365 4.62 8.04 -24.54
N LEU A 366 5.91 7.75 -24.75
CA LEU A 366 6.81 7.40 -23.65
C LEU A 366 6.83 8.47 -22.56
N HIS A 367 6.77 9.75 -22.95
CA HIS A 367 6.62 10.88 -22.04
C HIS A 367 5.45 10.68 -21.06
N ASP A 368 4.26 10.36 -21.56
CA ASP A 368 3.06 10.25 -20.73
C ASP A 368 3.10 9.02 -19.82
N VAL A 369 3.68 7.92 -20.30
CA VAL A 369 3.96 6.71 -19.50
C VAL A 369 5.00 7.00 -18.40
N LEU A 370 5.97 7.86 -18.71
CA LEU A 370 7.02 8.26 -17.78
C LEU A 370 6.53 9.27 -16.73
N GLU A 371 5.58 10.13 -17.09
CA GLU A 371 4.90 11.06 -16.18
C GLU A 371 3.81 10.39 -15.33
N GLY A 372 3.38 9.18 -15.67
CA GLY A 372 2.36 8.47 -14.91
C GLY A 372 0.92 8.81 -15.28
N ARG A 373 0.69 9.37 -16.47
CA ARG A 373 -0.65 9.72 -16.96
C ARG A 373 -1.50 8.47 -17.20
N TYR A 374 -2.81 8.63 -17.10
CA TYR A 374 -3.74 7.53 -17.38
C TYR A 374 -3.88 7.29 -18.89
N PRO A 375 -4.10 6.03 -19.33
CA PRO A 375 -4.42 5.78 -20.73
C PRO A 375 -5.73 6.47 -21.11
N ALA A 376 -5.84 6.88 -22.38
CA ALA A 376 -7.00 7.62 -22.88
C ALA A 376 -8.34 6.91 -22.58
N THR A 377 -8.38 5.58 -22.66
CA THR A 377 -9.54 4.76 -22.29
C THR A 377 -9.99 4.94 -20.84
N ALA A 378 -9.05 4.94 -19.89
CA ALA A 378 -9.35 5.14 -18.48
C ALA A 378 -9.84 6.58 -18.20
N THR A 379 -9.27 7.57 -18.90
CA THR A 379 -9.76 8.96 -18.83
C THR A 379 -11.15 9.10 -19.44
N LEU A 380 -11.39 8.45 -20.59
CA LEU A 380 -12.65 8.47 -21.33
C LEU A 380 -13.81 7.92 -20.50
N GLN A 381 -13.57 6.90 -19.67
CA GLN A 381 -14.60 6.27 -18.83
C GLN A 381 -15.44 7.24 -18.00
N ASN A 382 -14.84 8.34 -17.52
CA ASN A 382 -15.55 9.36 -16.74
C ASN A 382 -16.53 10.16 -17.59
N ALA A 383 -16.16 10.46 -18.83
CA ALA A 383 -16.98 11.23 -19.75
C ALA A 383 -17.99 10.34 -20.49
N ASP A 384 -17.57 9.13 -20.88
CA ASP A 384 -18.34 8.18 -21.67
C ASP A 384 -17.85 6.73 -21.43
N ALA A 385 -18.44 6.08 -20.42
CA ALA A 385 -18.17 4.68 -20.07
C ALA A 385 -18.62 3.69 -21.14
N GLU A 386 -19.62 4.03 -21.97
CA GLU A 386 -20.03 3.18 -23.09
C GLU A 386 -18.94 3.16 -24.17
N ALA A 387 -18.40 4.33 -24.52
CA ALA A 387 -17.30 4.45 -25.46
C ALA A 387 -16.02 3.80 -24.92
N ALA A 388 -15.66 4.04 -23.65
CA ALA A 388 -14.49 3.42 -23.02
C ALA A 388 -14.60 1.88 -22.99
N ALA A 389 -15.78 1.35 -22.64
CA ALA A 389 -16.04 -0.09 -22.66
C ALA A 389 -15.93 -0.68 -24.08
N ALA A 390 -16.43 0.03 -25.09
CA ALA A 390 -16.27 -0.38 -26.48
C ALA A 390 -14.79 -0.46 -26.88
N GLU A 391 -13.97 0.51 -26.48
CA GLU A 391 -12.53 0.50 -26.73
C GLU A 391 -11.82 -0.67 -26.04
N TRP A 392 -12.14 -0.97 -24.77
CA TRP A 392 -11.57 -2.13 -24.08
C TRP A 392 -11.98 -3.46 -24.71
N LEU A 393 -13.26 -3.62 -25.05
CA LEU A 393 -13.78 -4.84 -25.70
C LEU A 393 -13.16 -5.07 -27.08
N ASN A 394 -12.88 -4.01 -27.83
CA ASN A 394 -12.22 -4.09 -29.13
C ASN A 394 -10.70 -4.27 -29.02
N ASN A 395 -10.12 -4.09 -27.84
CA ASN A 395 -8.69 -4.24 -27.60
C ASN A 395 -8.38 -5.65 -27.05
N ALA A 396 -8.18 -6.60 -27.95
CA ALA A 396 -7.82 -7.97 -27.59
C ALA A 396 -6.51 -8.07 -26.76
N THR A 397 -5.61 -7.08 -26.86
CA THR A 397 -4.40 -7.03 -26.03
C THR A 397 -4.74 -6.64 -24.60
N HIS A 398 -5.62 -5.67 -24.40
CA HIS A 398 -6.15 -5.34 -23.09
C HIS A 398 -6.80 -6.57 -22.45
N LEU A 399 -7.82 -7.16 -23.10
CA LEU A 399 -8.59 -8.28 -22.54
C LEU A 399 -7.72 -9.46 -22.13
N ARG A 400 -6.74 -9.86 -22.97
CA ARG A 400 -5.84 -10.98 -22.64
C ARG A 400 -4.95 -10.69 -21.43
N ASN A 401 -4.31 -9.52 -21.40
CA ASN A 401 -3.36 -9.18 -20.34
C ASN A 401 -4.09 -8.88 -19.03
N ALA A 402 -5.23 -8.18 -19.09
CA ALA A 402 -6.06 -7.92 -17.92
C ALA A 402 -6.61 -9.22 -17.31
N ALA A 403 -7.05 -10.18 -18.14
CA ALA A 403 -7.48 -11.49 -17.64
C ALA A 403 -6.33 -12.26 -16.97
N ALA A 404 -5.13 -12.24 -17.56
CA ALA A 404 -3.96 -12.88 -16.97
C ALA A 404 -3.60 -12.25 -15.62
N TRP A 405 -3.56 -10.91 -15.54
CA TRP A 405 -3.33 -10.18 -14.30
C TRP A 405 -4.36 -10.51 -13.21
N LEU A 406 -5.66 -10.38 -13.53
CA LEU A 406 -6.73 -10.67 -12.58
C LEU A 406 -6.62 -12.12 -12.08
N HIS A 407 -6.28 -13.06 -12.96
CA HIS A 407 -6.07 -14.44 -12.59
C HIS A 407 -4.91 -14.61 -11.61
N ASP A 408 -3.75 -14.04 -11.91
CA ASP A 408 -2.54 -14.19 -11.11
C ASP A 408 -2.65 -13.47 -9.76
N ALA A 409 -3.19 -12.25 -9.73
CA ALA A 409 -3.40 -11.47 -8.52
C ALA A 409 -4.38 -12.18 -7.56
N LEU A 410 -5.52 -12.67 -8.06
CA LEU A 410 -6.50 -13.38 -7.23
C LEU A 410 -5.99 -14.77 -6.79
N SER A 411 -5.23 -15.45 -7.65
CA SER A 411 -4.58 -16.72 -7.29
C SER A 411 -3.57 -16.55 -6.16
N ALA A 412 -2.83 -15.43 -6.12
CA ALA A 412 -1.91 -15.12 -5.03
C ALA A 412 -2.64 -14.94 -3.69
N VAL A 413 -3.89 -14.47 -3.70
CA VAL A 413 -4.72 -14.29 -2.49
C VAL A 413 -5.40 -15.59 -2.04
N ALA A 414 -5.47 -16.63 -2.88
CA ALA A 414 -6.21 -17.87 -2.62
C ALA A 414 -5.98 -18.51 -1.23
N PRO A 415 -4.75 -18.51 -0.64
CA PRO A 415 -4.53 -19.03 0.72
C PRO A 415 -5.31 -18.31 1.82
N TYR A 416 -5.72 -17.06 1.59
CA TYR A 416 -6.49 -16.21 2.51
C TYR A 416 -7.90 -15.88 1.98
N SER A 417 -8.36 -16.61 0.96
CA SER A 417 -9.65 -16.37 0.30
C SER A 417 -10.88 -16.43 1.22
N HIS A 418 -10.80 -17.11 2.37
CA HIS A 418 -11.89 -17.18 3.35
C HIS A 418 -12.12 -15.84 4.07
N ASP A 419 -11.14 -14.93 4.09
CA ASP A 419 -11.29 -13.59 4.67
C ASP A 419 -11.78 -12.56 3.66
N VAL A 420 -11.82 -12.89 2.37
CA VAL A 420 -12.32 -12.02 1.30
C VAL A 420 -13.84 -12.01 1.31
N ILE A 421 -14.42 -10.81 1.47
CA ILE A 421 -15.87 -10.62 1.61
C ILE A 421 -16.50 -9.93 0.38
N ALA A 422 -15.74 -9.20 -0.42
CA ALA A 422 -16.18 -8.62 -1.68
C ALA A 422 -14.99 -8.30 -2.59
N ILE A 423 -15.24 -8.21 -3.90
CA ILE A 423 -14.22 -7.85 -4.90
C ILE A 423 -14.78 -6.77 -5.83
N ALA A 424 -14.05 -5.66 -5.96
CA ALA A 424 -14.37 -4.61 -6.92
C ALA A 424 -13.98 -5.03 -8.34
N LEU A 425 -14.77 -4.62 -9.32
CA LEU A 425 -14.53 -4.83 -10.74
C LEU A 425 -14.09 -3.52 -11.34
N ASP A 426 -12.80 -3.41 -11.68
CA ASP A 426 -12.22 -2.17 -12.19
C ASP A 426 -12.41 -1.02 -11.16
N ASP A 427 -12.46 0.24 -11.59
CA ASP A 427 -12.50 1.40 -10.69
C ASP A 427 -13.30 2.58 -11.29
N ASP A 428 -14.24 3.14 -10.53
CA ASP A 428 -15.15 4.24 -10.92
C ASP A 428 -16.05 3.92 -12.12
N GLN A 429 -16.46 2.66 -12.26
CA GLN A 429 -17.29 2.23 -13.38
C GLN A 429 -18.69 2.83 -13.30
N GLY A 430 -19.09 3.52 -14.37
CA GLY A 430 -20.40 4.15 -14.47
C GLY A 430 -20.58 5.41 -13.61
N ALA A 431 -19.47 6.02 -13.18
CA ALA A 431 -19.45 7.29 -12.46
C ALA A 431 -19.99 8.44 -13.32
N TYR A 432 -20.52 9.44 -12.62
CA TYR A 432 -21.07 10.72 -13.05
C TYR A 432 -22.43 10.66 -13.77
N LEU A 433 -23.28 11.63 -13.46
CA LEU A 433 -24.63 11.78 -14.05
C LEU A 433 -24.61 12.16 -15.54
N ASP A 434 -23.50 12.66 -16.07
CA ASP A 434 -23.31 12.97 -17.49
C ASP A 434 -22.87 11.75 -18.33
N ASN A 435 -22.53 10.64 -17.69
CA ASN A 435 -22.04 9.44 -18.34
C ASN A 435 -23.14 8.58 -19.00
N ASN A 436 -22.93 8.05 -20.20
CA ASN A 436 -23.89 7.25 -20.98
C ASN A 436 -24.07 5.80 -20.48
N THR A 437 -24.37 5.61 -19.19
CA THR A 437 -24.40 4.31 -18.49
C THR A 437 -25.73 3.54 -18.57
N TRP A 438 -26.73 4.09 -19.28
CA TRP A 438 -28.01 3.42 -19.52
C TRP A 438 -28.57 3.78 -20.91
N PRO A 439 -28.80 2.80 -21.82
CA PRO A 439 -28.71 1.34 -21.65
C PRO A 439 -27.31 0.75 -21.80
N ALA A 440 -26.31 1.54 -22.18
CA ALA A 440 -24.87 1.22 -22.25
C ALA A 440 -24.53 -0.26 -22.52
N PRO A 441 -24.93 -0.82 -23.68
CA PRO A 441 -24.77 -2.25 -23.94
C PRO A 441 -23.31 -2.71 -23.92
N ARG A 442 -22.37 -1.91 -24.42
CA ARG A 442 -20.94 -2.26 -24.38
C ARG A 442 -20.39 -2.19 -22.96
N TRP A 443 -20.80 -1.20 -22.18
CA TRP A 443 -20.45 -1.15 -20.76
C TRP A 443 -20.96 -2.38 -20.00
N HIS A 444 -22.20 -2.81 -20.24
CA HIS A 444 -22.74 -4.05 -19.66
C HIS A 444 -21.95 -5.29 -20.11
N GLU A 445 -21.56 -5.35 -21.38
CA GLU A 445 -20.73 -6.42 -21.93
C GLU A 445 -19.35 -6.47 -21.26
N TYR A 446 -18.70 -5.32 -21.05
CA TYR A 446 -17.39 -5.20 -20.41
C TYR A 446 -17.43 -5.56 -18.92
N VAL A 447 -18.37 -5.00 -18.14
CA VAL A 447 -18.55 -5.38 -16.73
C VAL A 447 -18.95 -6.85 -16.62
N GLY A 448 -19.78 -7.36 -17.53
CA GLY A 448 -20.10 -8.77 -17.63
C GLY A 448 -18.87 -9.65 -17.92
N TRP A 449 -17.94 -9.18 -18.75
CA TRP A 449 -16.66 -9.83 -18.99
C TRP A 449 -15.79 -9.83 -17.73
N LEU A 450 -15.61 -8.70 -17.04
CA LEU A 450 -14.88 -8.61 -15.77
C LEU A 450 -15.45 -9.59 -14.73
N ARG A 451 -16.78 -9.62 -14.58
CA ARG A 451 -17.48 -10.55 -13.68
C ARG A 451 -17.13 -12.01 -13.96
N ARG A 452 -17.18 -12.42 -15.24
CA ARG A 452 -16.86 -13.80 -15.64
C ARG A 452 -15.38 -14.11 -15.40
N THR A 453 -14.50 -13.17 -15.71
CA THR A 453 -13.05 -13.32 -15.50
C THR A 453 -12.72 -13.50 -14.01
N VAL A 454 -13.22 -12.64 -13.13
CA VAL A 454 -13.02 -12.76 -11.68
C VAL A 454 -13.66 -14.04 -11.13
N ALA A 455 -14.90 -14.34 -11.51
CA ALA A 455 -15.61 -15.52 -11.06
C ALA A 455 -14.98 -16.84 -11.57
N SER A 456 -14.14 -16.80 -12.62
CA SER A 456 -13.41 -17.99 -13.07
C SER A 456 -12.35 -18.46 -12.06
N VAL A 457 -11.87 -17.56 -11.19
CA VAL A 457 -10.90 -17.86 -10.12
C VAL A 457 -11.59 -18.02 -8.78
N THR A 458 -12.52 -17.12 -8.47
CA THR A 458 -13.15 -17.03 -7.14
C THR A 458 -14.46 -17.81 -7.05
N GLY A 459 -14.98 -18.31 -8.16
CA GLY A 459 -16.32 -18.88 -8.23
C GLY A 459 -17.42 -17.81 -8.18
N ALA A 460 -18.64 -18.23 -8.52
CA ALA A 460 -19.77 -17.30 -8.69
C ALA A 460 -20.38 -16.76 -7.37
N LYS A 461 -19.86 -17.18 -6.21
CA LYS A 461 -20.49 -16.89 -4.90
C LYS A 461 -19.93 -15.66 -4.19
N VAL A 462 -18.71 -15.21 -4.51
CA VAL A 462 -18.18 -13.97 -3.93
C VAL A 462 -18.99 -12.78 -4.43
N PRO A 463 -19.45 -11.89 -3.55
CA PRO A 463 -20.03 -10.62 -3.94
C PRO A 463 -19.05 -9.79 -4.80
N LEU A 464 -19.47 -9.46 -6.02
CA LEU A 464 -18.74 -8.60 -6.93
C LEU A 464 -19.46 -7.25 -7.03
N PHE A 465 -18.71 -6.16 -6.99
CA PHE A 465 -19.25 -4.82 -7.06
C PHE A 465 -18.46 -3.92 -8.01
N ILE A 466 -19.08 -2.84 -8.44
CA ILE A 466 -18.42 -1.67 -9.03
C ILE A 466 -18.56 -0.52 -8.04
N ASN A 467 -17.56 0.34 -7.95
CA ASN A 467 -17.66 1.59 -7.20
C ASN A 467 -17.99 2.73 -8.18
N THR A 468 -18.80 3.70 -7.76
CA THR A 468 -19.27 4.77 -8.64
C THR A 468 -19.64 6.03 -7.86
N TYR A 469 -19.28 7.18 -8.42
CA TYR A 469 -19.74 8.50 -7.97
C TYR A 469 -21.02 8.86 -8.75
N GLU A 470 -22.21 8.80 -8.15
CA GLU A 470 -23.50 9.19 -8.76
C GLU A 470 -23.86 8.51 -10.11
N MET A 471 -24.06 7.19 -10.12
CA MET A 471 -24.52 6.48 -11.33
C MET A 471 -25.97 6.82 -11.71
N ARG A 472 -26.24 7.06 -12.99
CA ARG A 472 -27.58 7.41 -13.52
C ARG A 472 -28.70 6.45 -13.12
N VAL A 473 -28.46 5.14 -13.21
CA VAL A 473 -29.46 4.10 -12.93
C VAL A 473 -28.76 2.91 -12.24
N PRO A 474 -28.53 2.95 -10.92
CA PRO A 474 -27.79 1.89 -10.21
C PRO A 474 -28.48 0.53 -10.28
N SER A 475 -29.83 0.54 -10.26
CA SER A 475 -30.69 -0.64 -10.39
C SER A 475 -30.46 -1.44 -11.68
N ALA A 476 -29.98 -0.77 -12.75
CA ALA A 476 -29.69 -1.37 -14.03
C ALA A 476 -28.29 -1.99 -14.11
N SER A 477 -27.41 -1.70 -13.14
CA SER A 477 -26.04 -2.19 -13.17
C SER A 477 -25.98 -3.71 -13.25
N PRO A 478 -25.12 -4.28 -14.10
CA PRO A 478 -24.88 -5.71 -14.13
C PRO A 478 -24.09 -6.18 -12.90
N ALA A 479 -23.56 -5.31 -12.06
CA ALA A 479 -22.90 -5.65 -10.80
C ALA A 479 -23.55 -4.90 -9.63
N TRP A 480 -23.22 -5.26 -8.40
CA TRP A 480 -23.64 -4.43 -7.26
C TRP A 480 -22.93 -3.08 -7.35
N ALA A 481 -23.65 -1.96 -7.36
CA ALA A 481 -23.04 -0.65 -7.29
C ALA A 481 -22.85 -0.22 -5.83
N TRP A 482 -21.63 0.18 -5.49
CA TRP A 482 -21.28 0.84 -4.22
C TRP A 482 -21.00 2.31 -4.53
N GLY A 483 -21.41 3.20 -3.63
CA GLY A 483 -21.20 4.64 -3.81
C GLY A 483 -19.77 5.06 -3.48
N ASN A 484 -19.37 6.17 -4.09
CA ASN A 484 -18.27 6.98 -3.62
C ASN A 484 -18.85 8.32 -3.15
N TRP A 485 -18.29 8.85 -2.06
CA TRP A 485 -18.55 10.19 -1.59
C TRP A 485 -17.25 10.93 -1.35
N TYR A 486 -17.09 12.02 -2.11
CA TYR A 486 -16.02 12.97 -1.96
C TYR A 486 -16.62 14.31 -1.55
N GLN A 487 -16.05 14.91 -0.52
CA GLN A 487 -16.45 16.23 -0.08
C GLN A 487 -16.34 17.24 -1.24
N GLY A 488 -17.37 18.07 -1.45
CA GLY A 488 -17.38 19.07 -2.54
C GLY A 488 -16.65 20.38 -2.20
N ASN A 489 -16.48 20.70 -0.91
CA ASN A 489 -15.82 21.91 -0.43
C ASN A 489 -14.74 21.59 0.59
N ALA A 490 -13.50 22.02 0.38
CA ALA A 490 -12.34 21.71 1.23
C ALA A 490 -12.45 22.09 2.71
N TYR A 491 -13.35 23.00 3.10
CA TYR A 491 -13.39 23.54 4.45
C TYR A 491 -14.63 23.10 5.22
N ARG A 492 -15.80 23.06 4.57
CA ARG A 492 -17.09 22.94 5.26
C ARG A 492 -18.14 22.28 4.39
N ILE A 493 -18.85 21.30 4.94
CA ILE A 493 -20.09 20.80 4.33
C ILE A 493 -21.32 21.55 4.86
N GLY A 494 -22.21 21.93 3.95
CA GLY A 494 -23.48 22.60 4.21
C GLY A 494 -24.68 21.73 3.83
N ASP A 495 -25.87 22.34 3.85
CA ASP A 495 -27.13 21.65 3.51
C ASP A 495 -27.20 21.21 2.05
N HIS A 496 -26.46 21.87 1.15
CA HIS A 496 -26.34 21.46 -0.23
C HIS A 496 -25.59 20.13 -0.34
N ASP A 497 -24.37 20.05 0.22
CA ASP A 497 -23.54 18.84 0.18
C ASP A 497 -24.25 17.64 0.82
N LEU A 498 -25.00 17.85 1.91
CA LEU A 498 -25.77 16.79 2.54
C LEU A 498 -26.96 16.34 1.67
N ALA A 499 -27.59 17.25 0.92
CA ALA A 499 -28.64 16.88 -0.01
C ALA A 499 -28.10 16.09 -1.20
N ASP A 500 -26.89 16.41 -1.67
CA ASP A 500 -26.21 15.65 -2.72
C ASP A 500 -25.82 14.26 -2.21
N LEU A 501 -25.31 14.17 -0.97
CA LEU A 501 -25.03 12.89 -0.31
C LEU A 501 -26.28 12.03 -0.11
N ASP A 502 -27.40 12.62 0.35
CA ASP A 502 -28.70 11.96 0.48
C ASP A 502 -29.21 11.47 -0.89
N PHE A 503 -29.06 12.28 -1.94
CA PHE A 503 -29.41 11.88 -3.30
C PHE A 503 -28.54 10.72 -3.81
N ALA A 504 -27.21 10.83 -3.72
CA ALA A 504 -26.27 9.82 -4.17
C ALA A 504 -26.47 8.48 -3.42
N THR A 505 -26.67 8.54 -2.10
CA THR A 505 -26.95 7.36 -1.27
C THR A 505 -28.32 6.78 -1.59
N GLY A 506 -29.31 7.65 -1.79
CA GLY A 506 -30.66 7.26 -2.18
C GLY A 506 -30.70 6.57 -3.54
N LEU A 507 -29.91 7.00 -4.53
CA LEU A 507 -29.77 6.29 -5.81
C LEU A 507 -29.35 4.82 -5.59
N LEU A 508 -28.47 4.53 -4.63
CA LEU A 508 -28.07 3.15 -4.32
C LEU A 508 -29.23 2.30 -3.77
N GLN A 509 -30.20 2.91 -3.08
CA GLN A 509 -31.41 2.24 -2.56
C GLN A 509 -32.29 1.67 -3.68
N THR A 510 -32.16 2.17 -4.92
CA THR A 510 -32.87 1.63 -6.09
C THR A 510 -32.49 0.18 -6.43
N GLN A 511 -31.36 -0.30 -5.92
CA GLN A 511 -30.93 -1.70 -6.02
C GLN A 511 -31.62 -2.56 -4.95
N ALA A 512 -32.92 -2.79 -5.08
CA ALA A 512 -33.79 -3.39 -4.04
C ALA A 512 -33.26 -4.67 -3.34
N ARG A 513 -32.41 -5.47 -4.01
CA ARG A 513 -31.85 -6.73 -3.49
C ARG A 513 -30.41 -6.62 -3.00
N LYS A 514 -29.94 -5.40 -2.77
CA LYS A 514 -28.56 -5.11 -2.40
C LYS A 514 -28.53 -4.14 -1.21
N PRO A 515 -27.73 -4.41 -0.16
CA PRO A 515 -27.50 -3.44 0.89
C PRO A 515 -26.84 -2.17 0.34
N VAL A 516 -27.06 -1.02 0.98
CA VAL A 516 -26.41 0.24 0.59
C VAL A 516 -24.99 0.23 1.14
N MET A 517 -24.00 0.41 0.27
CA MET A 517 -22.58 0.39 0.62
C MET A 517 -21.85 1.59 0.02
N GLN A 518 -20.90 2.13 0.76
CA GLN A 518 -19.97 3.17 0.30
C GLN A 518 -18.55 2.57 0.21
N ALA A 519 -18.03 2.50 -1.01
CA ALA A 519 -16.69 1.99 -1.33
C ALA A 519 -15.60 3.02 -1.04
N GLU A 520 -15.91 4.30 -1.20
CA GLU A 520 -14.97 5.38 -0.93
C GLU A 520 -15.68 6.50 -0.18
N PHE A 521 -15.37 6.62 1.10
CA PHE A 521 -15.82 7.73 1.93
C PHE A 521 -14.64 8.62 2.26
N GLN A 522 -14.70 9.85 1.75
CA GLN A 522 -13.67 10.85 1.94
C GLN A 522 -14.26 12.12 2.56
N ALA A 523 -13.90 12.36 3.82
CA ALA A 523 -14.24 13.59 4.55
C ALA A 523 -13.05 14.53 4.75
N GLY A 524 -11.93 14.24 4.10
CA GLY A 524 -10.73 15.06 4.02
C GLY A 524 -10.57 15.67 2.62
N TRP A 525 -9.48 16.39 2.38
CA TRP A 525 -9.23 17.01 1.08
C TRP A 525 -7.87 16.63 0.51
N PHE A 526 -7.86 16.26 -0.77
CA PHE A 526 -6.66 15.87 -1.50
C PHE A 526 -5.61 16.97 -1.50
N GLN A 527 -4.37 16.62 -1.19
CA GLN A 527 -3.24 17.49 -1.45
C GLN A 527 -2.83 17.42 -2.93
N THR A 528 -2.90 18.56 -3.61
CA THR A 528 -2.50 18.66 -5.02
C THR A 528 -0.99 18.84 -5.18
N ALA A 529 -0.49 18.67 -6.41
CA ALA A 529 0.93 18.79 -6.76
C ALA A 529 1.62 20.08 -6.26
N ASP A 530 0.88 21.20 -6.25
CA ASP A 530 1.41 22.52 -5.88
C ASP A 530 1.27 22.85 -4.39
N GLU A 531 0.57 22.02 -3.61
CA GLU A 531 0.25 22.27 -2.21
C GLU A 531 1.28 21.63 -1.28
N GLY A 532 1.70 22.35 -0.23
CA GLY A 532 2.66 21.87 0.77
C GLY A 532 2.04 21.01 1.89
N ALA A 533 0.72 21.08 2.07
CA ALA A 533 -0.06 20.25 2.99
C ALA A 533 -1.50 20.09 2.46
N PRO A 534 -2.24 19.04 2.85
CA PRO A 534 -3.66 18.93 2.52
C PRO A 534 -4.45 20.09 3.15
N ARG A 535 -5.55 20.49 2.50
CA ARG A 535 -6.37 21.60 3.01
C ARG A 535 -7.10 21.16 4.28
N PRO A 536 -6.99 21.92 5.38
CA PRO A 536 -7.69 21.59 6.61
C PRO A 536 -9.20 21.72 6.41
N SER A 537 -9.94 20.64 6.65
CA SER A 537 -11.42 20.69 6.72
C SER A 537 -11.93 20.59 8.15
N ASP A 538 -13.10 21.17 8.39
CA ASP A 538 -13.80 21.05 9.66
C ASP A 538 -14.08 19.57 9.99
N PRO A 539 -13.59 19.04 11.13
CA PRO A 539 -13.82 17.65 11.53
C PRO A 539 -15.29 17.25 11.68
N SER A 540 -16.18 18.23 11.91
CA SER A 540 -17.63 17.99 11.92
C SER A 540 -18.13 17.47 10.58
N ASN A 541 -17.45 17.73 9.45
CA ASN A 541 -17.81 17.18 8.15
C ASN A 541 -17.79 15.65 8.16
N THR A 542 -16.79 15.04 8.80
CA THR A 542 -16.71 13.58 8.97
C THR A 542 -17.90 13.07 9.79
N THR A 543 -18.19 13.70 10.92
CA THR A 543 -19.33 13.34 11.77
C THR A 543 -20.65 13.43 11.01
N LEU A 544 -20.90 14.55 10.34
CA LEU A 544 -22.15 14.83 9.64
C LEU A 544 -22.35 13.87 8.46
N ALA A 545 -21.35 13.69 7.60
CA ALA A 545 -21.47 12.84 6.42
C ALA A 545 -21.60 11.35 6.77
N LEU A 546 -20.83 10.82 7.74
CA LEU A 546 -20.97 9.44 8.21
C LEU A 546 -22.37 9.16 8.78
N HIS A 547 -22.94 10.13 9.50
CA HIS A 547 -24.25 9.95 10.11
C HIS A 547 -25.38 10.16 9.11
N GLU A 548 -25.18 10.98 8.08
CA GLU A 548 -26.11 11.07 6.94
C GLU A 548 -26.18 9.75 6.18
N LEU A 549 -25.03 9.13 5.88
CA LEU A 549 -24.97 7.78 5.30
C LEU A 549 -25.74 6.74 6.12
N LEU A 550 -25.55 6.74 7.44
CA LEU A 550 -26.31 5.85 8.34
C LEU A 550 -27.81 6.19 8.35
N ARG A 551 -28.16 7.48 8.37
CA ARG A 551 -29.55 7.96 8.34
C ARG A 551 -30.29 7.43 7.12
N ASP A 552 -29.58 7.34 6.00
CA ASP A 552 -30.11 6.88 4.71
C ASP A 552 -29.89 5.37 4.49
N GLY A 553 -29.52 4.64 5.56
CA GLY A 553 -29.54 3.18 5.59
C GLY A 553 -28.29 2.49 5.04
N ALA A 554 -27.13 3.15 5.05
CA ALA A 554 -25.88 2.48 4.69
C ALA A 554 -25.56 1.32 5.65
N HIS A 555 -25.18 0.17 5.09
CA HIS A 555 -24.74 -1.04 5.81
C HIS A 555 -23.23 -1.27 5.74
N GLY A 556 -22.52 -0.40 5.01
CA GLY A 556 -21.08 -0.42 4.97
C GLY A 556 -20.46 0.85 4.43
N ILE A 557 -19.32 1.21 5.02
CA ILE A 557 -18.58 2.44 4.74
C ILE A 557 -17.09 2.10 4.78
N VAL A 558 -16.37 2.40 3.70
CA VAL A 558 -14.93 2.27 3.60
C VAL A 558 -14.29 3.67 3.58
N ASN A 559 -13.46 3.96 4.57
CA ASN A 559 -12.73 5.24 4.66
C ASN A 559 -11.61 5.27 3.62
N PHE A 560 -11.56 6.32 2.81
CA PHE A 560 -10.64 6.45 1.68
C PHE A 560 -10.06 7.87 1.57
N PRO A 561 -8.79 8.10 1.98
CA PRO A 561 -8.00 7.28 2.89
C PRO A 561 -8.47 7.39 4.34
N LEU A 562 -8.12 6.39 5.16
CA LEU A 562 -8.12 6.54 6.61
C LEU A 562 -6.82 7.19 7.14
N GLN A 563 -5.72 7.00 6.41
CA GLN A 563 -4.38 7.45 6.79
C GLN A 563 -3.68 8.13 5.62
N ASP A 564 -2.98 9.24 5.89
CA ASP A 564 -2.07 9.87 4.94
C ASP A 564 -0.88 8.95 4.66
N THR A 565 -0.42 8.90 3.41
CA THR A 565 0.69 8.01 3.01
C THR A 565 1.69 8.72 2.11
N ILE A 566 2.76 8.03 1.71
CA ILE A 566 3.85 8.63 0.93
C ILE A 566 4.12 7.76 -0.30
N TYR A 567 4.22 8.37 -1.47
CA TYR A 567 4.56 7.62 -2.67
C TYR A 567 5.96 7.01 -2.56
N PRO A 568 6.16 5.76 -3.00
CA PRO A 568 7.48 5.32 -3.41
C PRO A 568 7.98 6.24 -4.51
N HIS A 569 9.26 6.63 -4.45
CA HIS A 569 9.84 7.55 -5.42
C HIS A 569 9.61 7.07 -6.87
N GLY A 570 9.04 7.93 -7.72
CA GLY A 570 8.75 7.65 -9.12
C GLY A 570 7.42 6.91 -9.33
N TRP A 571 6.52 6.89 -8.33
CA TRP A 571 5.18 6.29 -8.45
C TRP A 571 4.05 7.30 -8.24
N GLU A 572 4.40 8.56 -8.05
CA GLU A 572 3.51 9.71 -8.08
C GLU A 572 2.88 9.94 -9.48
N VAL A 573 1.88 10.82 -9.51
CA VAL A 573 1.19 11.29 -10.72
C VAL A 573 1.30 12.80 -10.84
N PRO A 574 1.13 13.41 -12.03
CA PRO A 574 1.42 14.83 -12.23
C PRO A 574 0.54 15.80 -11.43
N TRP A 575 -0.61 15.36 -10.94
CA TRP A 575 -1.56 16.17 -10.16
C TRP A 575 -1.50 15.89 -8.65
N ALA A 576 -0.69 14.91 -8.22
CA ALA A 576 -0.39 14.63 -6.82
C ALA A 576 1.05 15.05 -6.52
N ASN A 577 1.34 15.51 -5.31
CA ASN A 577 2.74 15.67 -4.90
C ASN A 577 3.30 14.35 -4.33
N TRP A 578 4.50 14.41 -3.75
CA TRP A 578 5.19 13.24 -3.18
C TRP A 578 4.49 12.65 -1.93
N SER A 579 3.60 13.40 -1.28
CA SER A 579 2.79 12.97 -0.14
C SER A 579 1.34 12.72 -0.59
N TYR A 580 0.85 11.49 -0.43
CA TYR A 580 -0.57 11.18 -0.62
C TYR A 580 -1.34 11.48 0.66
N ALA A 581 -1.44 12.77 0.99
CA ALA A 581 -2.12 13.25 2.18
C ALA A 581 -3.48 13.86 1.84
N TRP A 582 -4.44 13.60 2.72
CA TRP A 582 -5.85 13.95 2.54
C TRP A 582 -6.43 14.63 3.77
N ASP A 583 -5.60 15.06 4.74
CA ASP A 583 -6.07 15.48 6.06
C ASP A 583 -6.87 14.33 6.73
N ALA A 584 -6.34 13.12 6.56
CA ALA A 584 -6.98 11.88 6.99
C ALA A 584 -7.01 11.76 8.52
N ALA A 585 -7.73 10.77 9.05
CA ALA A 585 -7.85 10.56 10.51
C ALA A 585 -6.50 10.26 11.19
N LEU A 586 -5.57 9.68 10.43
CA LEU A 586 -4.22 9.37 10.85
C LEU A 586 -3.21 10.00 9.88
N THR A 587 -2.17 10.62 10.41
CA THR A 587 -1.05 11.08 9.58
C THR A 587 -0.19 9.90 9.11
N THR A 588 0.81 10.18 8.27
CA THR A 588 1.84 9.22 7.85
C THR A 588 2.50 8.52 9.05
N ASP A 589 2.68 9.23 10.16
CA ASP A 589 3.30 8.73 11.40
C ASP A 589 2.31 8.17 12.44
N LEU A 590 1.05 7.91 12.02
CA LEU A 590 -0.04 7.40 12.87
C LEU A 590 -0.43 8.37 13.99
N HIS A 591 -0.08 9.65 13.88
CA HIS A 591 -0.61 10.66 14.79
C HIS A 591 -2.07 10.93 14.46
N ALA A 592 -2.88 11.09 15.51
CA ALA A 592 -4.28 11.45 15.37
C ALA A 592 -4.42 12.87 14.82
N SER A 593 -5.15 13.03 13.73
CA SER A 593 -5.62 14.34 13.28
C SER A 593 -6.92 14.73 13.98
N ALA A 594 -7.45 15.90 13.65
CA ALA A 594 -8.73 16.36 14.18
C ALA A 594 -9.92 15.44 13.79
N ARG A 595 -9.78 14.61 12.74
CA ARG A 595 -10.82 13.64 12.32
C ARG A 595 -10.78 12.31 13.05
N TYR A 596 -9.72 12.02 13.79
CA TYR A 596 -9.59 10.76 14.53
C TYR A 596 -10.80 10.50 15.44
N ALA A 597 -11.26 11.52 16.18
CA ALA A 597 -12.37 11.38 17.12
C ALA A 597 -13.73 11.07 16.44
N PRO A 598 -14.17 11.83 15.41
CA PRO A 598 -15.34 11.47 14.59
C PRO A 598 -15.31 10.03 14.05
N THR A 599 -14.16 9.61 13.49
CA THR A 599 -13.97 8.27 12.93
C THR A 599 -14.03 7.19 14.02
N ARG A 600 -13.34 7.40 15.16
CA ARG A 600 -13.38 6.49 16.31
C ARG A 600 -14.79 6.32 16.86
N ALA A 601 -15.58 7.40 16.92
CA ALA A 601 -16.93 7.38 17.45
C ALA A 601 -17.86 6.46 16.64
N LEU A 602 -17.77 6.48 15.30
CA LEU A 602 -18.48 5.53 14.46
C LEU A 602 -17.98 4.10 14.68
N GLY A 603 -16.66 3.89 14.76
CA GLY A 603 -16.12 2.56 15.01
C GLY A 603 -16.52 1.98 16.37
N ASP A 604 -16.68 2.80 17.41
CA ASP A 604 -17.24 2.38 18.70
C ASP A 604 -18.71 1.95 18.58
N LEU A 605 -19.50 2.67 17.80
CA LEU A 605 -20.88 2.28 17.48
C LEU A 605 -20.92 0.94 16.73
N VAL A 606 -20.09 0.76 15.70
CA VAL A 606 -20.05 -0.47 14.90
C VAL A 606 -19.56 -1.65 15.75
N ARG A 607 -18.59 -1.46 16.64
CA ARG A 607 -18.18 -2.50 17.60
C ARG A 607 -19.31 -2.92 18.53
N ALA A 608 -20.10 -1.97 19.02
CA ALA A 608 -21.17 -2.24 19.97
C ALA A 608 -22.43 -2.82 19.29
N TYR A 609 -22.76 -2.37 18.08
CA TYR A 609 -24.06 -2.59 17.45
C TYR A 609 -23.99 -3.07 16.00
N GLY A 610 -22.82 -3.37 15.44
CA GLY A 610 -22.63 -3.71 14.02
C GLY A 610 -23.59 -4.77 13.49
N PRO A 611 -23.73 -5.96 14.12
CA PRO A 611 -24.68 -6.97 13.67
C PRO A 611 -26.15 -6.52 13.73
N TRP A 612 -26.48 -5.61 14.66
CA TRP A 612 -27.82 -5.05 14.80
C TRP A 612 -28.09 -4.04 13.68
N LEU A 613 -27.14 -3.13 13.43
CA LEU A 613 -27.19 -2.14 12.34
C LEU A 613 -27.28 -2.81 10.96
N ALA A 614 -26.57 -3.92 10.76
CA ALA A 614 -26.57 -4.69 9.51
C ALA A 614 -27.96 -5.25 9.12
N ARG A 615 -28.87 -5.38 10.10
CA ARG A 615 -30.25 -5.87 9.90
C ARG A 615 -31.30 -4.77 9.96
N THR A 616 -30.90 -3.52 10.16
CA THR A 616 -31.86 -2.41 10.20
C THR A 616 -32.01 -1.75 8.84
N HIS A 617 -33.21 -1.29 8.55
CA HIS A 617 -33.54 -0.58 7.32
C HIS A 617 -34.26 0.72 7.64
N VAL A 618 -34.25 1.65 6.70
CA VAL A 618 -34.92 2.95 6.84
C VAL A 618 -36.43 2.72 6.98
N ALA A 619 -37.01 3.14 8.09
CA ALA A 619 -38.45 3.07 8.34
C ALA A 619 -39.19 4.20 7.60
N ALA A 620 -39.12 4.18 6.27
CA ALA A 620 -39.61 5.25 5.41
C ALA A 620 -41.12 5.47 5.56
N ASN A 621 -41.52 6.74 5.47
CA ASN A 621 -42.92 7.18 5.42
C ASN A 621 -43.47 7.16 3.99
N ALA A 622 -42.61 7.34 3.00
CA ALA A 622 -42.92 7.31 1.58
C ALA A 622 -41.68 6.88 0.78
N ALA A 623 -41.89 6.40 -0.44
CA ALA A 623 -40.82 6.19 -1.39
C ALA A 623 -40.93 7.24 -2.51
N ILE A 624 -39.82 7.89 -2.83
CA ILE A 624 -39.70 8.82 -3.96
C ILE A 624 -39.28 8.01 -5.17
N ILE A 625 -40.04 8.13 -6.25
CA ILE A 625 -39.74 7.44 -7.51
C ILE A 625 -38.53 8.11 -8.17
N TRP A 626 -37.48 7.35 -8.45
CA TRP A 626 -36.43 7.75 -9.39
C TRP A 626 -36.98 7.63 -10.82
N PRO A 627 -37.18 8.76 -11.55
CA PRO A 627 -37.97 8.76 -12.77
C PRO A 627 -37.19 8.33 -14.02
N ALA A 628 -35.87 8.15 -13.96
CA ALA A 628 -35.04 7.91 -15.15
C ALA A 628 -35.50 6.71 -15.99
N THR A 629 -35.96 5.62 -15.34
CA THR A 629 -36.43 4.41 -16.02
C THR A 629 -37.82 4.53 -16.64
N LEU A 630 -38.55 5.62 -16.37
CA LEU A 630 -39.84 5.91 -17.04
C LEU A 630 -39.66 6.37 -18.49
N PHE A 631 -38.44 6.72 -18.88
CA PHE A 631 -38.08 7.15 -20.22
C PHE A 631 -37.49 5.99 -21.02
N ALA A 632 -37.66 6.05 -22.35
CA ALA A 632 -37.09 5.02 -23.20
C ALA A 632 -35.54 5.09 -23.15
N PRO A 633 -34.83 3.96 -23.14
CA PRO A 633 -33.37 3.96 -23.10
C PRO A 633 -32.76 4.79 -24.23
N GLY A 634 -31.73 5.59 -23.93
CA GLY A 634 -31.03 6.44 -24.89
C GLY A 634 -31.77 7.73 -25.29
N THR A 635 -32.93 8.03 -24.69
CA THR A 635 -33.71 9.24 -25.02
C THR A 635 -33.40 10.44 -24.12
N LEU A 636 -32.71 10.23 -23.00
CA LEU A 636 -32.33 11.27 -22.05
C LEU A 636 -30.87 11.69 -22.28
N ASN A 637 -30.63 13.00 -22.36
CA ASN A 637 -29.27 13.58 -22.36
C ASN A 637 -28.85 14.02 -20.94
N ALA A 638 -27.64 14.54 -20.80
CA ALA A 638 -27.11 14.98 -19.50
C ALA A 638 -27.99 16.07 -18.83
N ASP A 639 -28.48 17.05 -19.60
CA ASP A 639 -29.36 18.12 -19.07
C ASP A 639 -30.70 17.56 -18.57
N ASP A 640 -31.26 16.60 -19.30
CA ASP A 640 -32.47 15.90 -18.89
C ASP A 640 -32.23 15.18 -17.55
N PHE A 641 -31.12 14.45 -17.40
CA PHE A 641 -30.75 13.78 -16.15
C PHE A 641 -30.56 14.77 -14.99
N ASN A 642 -29.88 15.88 -15.22
CA ASN A 642 -29.71 16.94 -14.22
C ASN A 642 -31.07 17.51 -13.77
N ALA A 643 -32.03 17.66 -14.69
CA ALA A 643 -33.39 18.08 -14.35
C ALA A 643 -34.15 17.02 -13.53
N LEU A 644 -33.98 15.72 -13.85
CA LEU A 644 -34.55 14.62 -13.06
C LEU A 644 -33.94 14.55 -11.65
N ALA A 645 -32.62 14.68 -11.54
CA ALA A 645 -31.89 14.72 -10.26
C ALA A 645 -32.36 15.92 -9.41
N SER A 646 -32.42 17.12 -10.01
CA SER A 646 -32.89 18.34 -9.34
C SER A 646 -34.33 18.21 -8.82
N ALA A 647 -35.24 17.61 -9.61
CA ALA A 647 -36.61 17.35 -9.20
C ALA A 647 -36.68 16.35 -8.02
N THR A 648 -35.82 15.34 -8.06
CA THR A 648 -35.73 14.30 -7.02
C THR A 648 -35.16 14.85 -5.71
N ILE A 649 -34.07 15.61 -5.76
CA ILE A 649 -33.49 16.33 -4.62
C ILE A 649 -34.53 17.26 -4.00
N THR A 650 -35.30 17.98 -4.84
CA THR A 650 -36.38 18.85 -4.37
C THR A 650 -37.46 18.06 -3.62
N ALA A 651 -37.82 16.88 -4.11
CA ALA A 651 -38.74 15.98 -3.40
C ALA A 651 -38.13 15.47 -2.08
N GLN A 652 -36.88 15.02 -2.04
CA GLN A 652 -36.20 14.60 -0.80
C GLN A 652 -36.19 15.73 0.25
N ARG A 653 -35.80 16.95 -0.16
CA ARG A 653 -35.84 18.15 0.71
C ARG A 653 -37.26 18.44 1.21
N ALA A 654 -38.29 18.32 0.36
CA ALA A 654 -39.67 18.54 0.76
C ALA A 654 -40.20 17.44 1.72
N CYS A 655 -39.69 16.21 1.62
CA CYS A 655 -39.95 15.13 2.56
C CYS A 655 -39.32 15.45 3.93
N ASN A 656 -38.04 15.76 3.91
CA ASN A 656 -37.25 16.08 5.08
C ASN A 656 -37.77 17.34 5.83
N ALA A 657 -38.15 18.40 5.11
CA ALA A 657 -38.73 19.61 5.71
C ALA A 657 -40.06 19.34 6.44
N ARG A 658 -40.83 18.34 5.98
CA ARG A 658 -42.03 17.85 6.68
C ARG A 658 -41.70 16.91 7.83
N GLY A 659 -40.44 16.59 8.06
CA GLY A 659 -39.98 15.64 9.08
C GLY A 659 -40.40 14.21 8.80
N LEU A 660 -40.56 13.89 7.51
CA LEU A 660 -40.77 12.56 7.01
C LEU A 660 -39.41 11.97 6.61
N THR A 661 -39.27 10.67 6.76
CA THR A 661 -38.17 9.91 6.19
C THR A 661 -38.62 9.32 4.85
N CYS A 662 -37.84 9.52 3.79
CA CYS A 662 -38.12 8.95 2.47
C CYS A 662 -36.95 8.09 1.99
N THR A 663 -37.26 7.11 1.14
CA THR A 663 -36.28 6.31 0.41
C THR A 663 -36.50 6.50 -1.09
N LEU A 664 -35.48 6.29 -1.92
CA LEU A 664 -35.68 6.24 -3.37
C LEU A 664 -35.99 4.82 -3.84
N VAL A 665 -36.89 4.73 -4.82
CA VAL A 665 -37.25 3.49 -5.48
C VAL A 665 -37.23 3.68 -6.99
N ASP A 666 -36.76 2.67 -7.70
CA ASP A 666 -36.86 2.59 -9.16
C ASP A 666 -38.00 1.66 -9.53
N LEU A 667 -38.98 2.15 -10.29
CA LEU A 667 -40.18 1.38 -10.65
C LEU A 667 -39.93 0.26 -11.66
N ALA A 668 -38.80 0.26 -12.36
CA ALA A 668 -38.39 -0.83 -13.22
C ALA A 668 -37.95 -2.06 -12.40
N THR A 669 -37.42 -1.84 -11.20
CA THR A 669 -36.89 -2.89 -10.31
C THR A 669 -37.65 -3.03 -8.98
N ALA A 670 -38.66 -2.19 -8.74
CA ALA A 670 -39.50 -2.23 -7.55
C ALA A 670 -40.31 -3.55 -7.46
N ASP A 671 -39.86 -4.44 -6.58
CA ASP A 671 -40.63 -5.56 -5.99
C ASP A 671 -40.35 -5.65 -4.47
N ALA A 672 -41.18 -6.43 -3.75
CA ALA A 672 -41.16 -6.80 -2.32
C ALA A 672 -40.72 -5.75 -1.25
N SER A 673 -39.53 -5.16 -1.33
CA SER A 673 -38.95 -4.24 -0.35
C SER A 673 -39.66 -2.89 -0.21
N THR A 674 -40.48 -2.50 -1.20
CA THR A 674 -41.41 -1.38 -1.08
C THR A 674 -42.73 -1.91 -0.56
N PRO A 675 -43.07 -1.69 0.73
CA PRO A 675 -44.29 -2.23 1.31
C PRO A 675 -45.49 -1.91 0.42
N HIS A 676 -46.35 -2.91 0.17
CA HIS A 676 -47.51 -2.76 -0.72
C HIS A 676 -48.41 -1.57 -0.35
N SER A 677 -48.37 -1.11 0.89
CA SER A 677 -49.12 0.03 1.43
C SER A 677 -48.35 1.37 1.46
N MET A 678 -47.08 1.42 1.06
CA MET A 678 -46.27 2.64 1.13
C MET A 678 -46.68 3.65 0.03
N PRO A 679 -46.93 4.94 0.38
CA PRO A 679 -47.15 6.00 -0.60
C PRO A 679 -45.94 6.20 -1.51
N LEU A 680 -46.19 6.33 -2.81
CA LEU A 680 -45.18 6.60 -3.83
C LEU A 680 -45.31 8.05 -4.29
N VAL A 681 -44.22 8.81 -4.17
CA VAL A 681 -44.16 10.21 -4.59
C VAL A 681 -43.44 10.27 -5.93
N LEU A 682 -44.13 10.72 -6.97
CA LEU A 682 -43.47 11.08 -8.23
C LEU A 682 -42.95 12.51 -8.12
N PRO A 683 -41.64 12.77 -8.31
CA PRO A 683 -41.10 14.12 -8.34
C PRO A 683 -41.81 14.99 -9.39
N GLN A 684 -41.90 16.29 -9.13
CA GLN A 684 -42.47 17.22 -10.11
C GLN A 684 -41.49 17.43 -11.26
N LEU A 685 -41.79 16.84 -12.41
CA LEU A 685 -40.95 16.92 -13.61
C LEU A 685 -41.30 18.14 -14.47
N PRO A 686 -40.33 18.74 -15.19
CA PRO A 686 -40.60 19.74 -16.20
C PRO A 686 -41.59 19.23 -17.25
N ALA A 687 -42.54 20.08 -17.68
CA ALA A 687 -43.59 19.68 -18.63
C ALA A 687 -43.03 19.12 -19.96
N ALA A 688 -41.86 19.59 -20.39
CA ALA A 688 -41.16 19.06 -21.57
C ALA A 688 -40.71 17.60 -21.40
N LEU A 689 -40.24 17.23 -20.20
CA LEU A 689 -39.87 15.86 -19.87
C LEU A 689 -41.10 14.98 -19.68
N THR A 690 -42.13 15.45 -19.00
CA THR A 690 -43.38 14.67 -18.81
C THR A 690 -43.98 14.21 -20.14
N ARG A 691 -43.91 15.04 -21.19
CA ARG A 691 -44.39 14.68 -22.54
C ARG A 691 -43.53 13.65 -23.28
N ARG A 692 -42.29 13.43 -22.83
CA ARG A 692 -41.32 12.48 -23.40
C ARG A 692 -41.26 11.14 -22.65
N MET A 693 -42.10 10.94 -21.63
CA MET A 693 -42.22 9.66 -20.94
C MET A 693 -42.59 8.56 -21.95
N SER A 694 -42.00 7.36 -21.78
CA SER A 694 -42.28 6.23 -22.65
C SER A 694 -43.73 5.74 -22.49
N PRO A 695 -44.32 5.04 -23.49
CA PRO A 695 -45.64 4.42 -23.32
C PRO A 695 -45.72 3.50 -22.10
N TRP A 696 -44.63 2.77 -21.81
CA TRP A 696 -44.51 1.95 -20.60
C TRP A 696 -44.54 2.81 -19.34
N GLY A 697 -43.77 3.90 -19.29
CA GLY A 697 -43.72 4.82 -18.16
C GLY A 697 -45.07 5.49 -17.89
N ILE A 698 -45.79 5.89 -18.94
CA ILE A 698 -47.15 6.44 -18.85
C ILE A 698 -48.11 5.38 -18.27
N ALA A 699 -48.13 4.17 -18.84
CA ALA A 699 -48.98 3.08 -18.37
C ALA A 699 -48.67 2.70 -16.90
N LYS A 700 -47.39 2.71 -16.51
CA LYS A 700 -46.96 2.43 -15.13
C LYS A 700 -47.42 3.54 -14.18
N ALA A 701 -47.28 4.81 -14.55
CA ALA A 701 -47.77 5.94 -13.75
C ALA A 701 -49.30 5.88 -13.58
N GLU A 702 -50.05 5.61 -14.65
CA GLU A 702 -51.51 5.43 -14.60
C GLU A 702 -51.92 4.26 -13.70
N LEU A 703 -51.21 3.12 -13.80
CA LEU A 703 -51.46 1.96 -12.94
C LEU A 703 -51.26 2.30 -11.46
N LEU A 704 -50.17 2.99 -11.13
CA LEU A 704 -49.89 3.40 -9.76
C LEU A 704 -50.92 4.42 -9.25
N GLN A 705 -51.40 5.30 -10.11
CA GLN A 705 -52.49 6.23 -9.80
C GLN A 705 -53.81 5.49 -9.52
N ARG A 706 -54.19 4.52 -10.37
CA ARG A 706 -55.39 3.69 -10.16
C ARG A 706 -55.32 2.84 -8.90
N SER A 707 -54.12 2.41 -8.50
CA SER A 707 -53.90 1.67 -7.25
C SER A 707 -54.06 2.52 -5.98
N GLY A 708 -54.18 3.85 -6.12
CA GLY A 708 -54.22 4.78 -4.98
C GLY A 708 -52.88 4.96 -4.25
N ARG A 709 -51.80 4.35 -4.75
CA ARG A 709 -50.46 4.42 -4.15
C ARG A 709 -49.68 5.66 -4.57
N LEU A 710 -49.93 6.17 -5.78
CA LEU A 710 -49.27 7.37 -6.30
C LEU A 710 -49.88 8.63 -5.69
N VAL A 711 -49.06 9.46 -5.06
CA VAL A 711 -49.46 10.75 -4.50
C VAL A 711 -48.80 11.91 -5.26
N THR A 712 -49.56 12.98 -5.50
CA THR A 712 -49.11 14.18 -6.25
C THR A 712 -48.37 15.20 -5.38
N GLY A 713 -48.10 14.85 -4.13
CA GLY A 713 -47.36 15.64 -3.15
C GLY A 713 -46.94 14.78 -1.95
N MET A 714 -46.26 15.39 -0.98
CA MET A 714 -45.82 14.65 0.22
C MET A 714 -47.01 14.19 1.06
N PRO A 715 -47.03 12.94 1.54
CA PRO A 715 -48.10 12.44 2.38
C PRO A 715 -48.16 13.17 3.73
N PRO A 716 -49.30 13.07 4.46
CA PRO A 716 -49.40 13.62 5.81
C PRO A 716 -48.42 12.96 6.78
N ARG A 717 -48.08 13.66 7.86
CA ARG A 717 -47.25 13.12 8.94
C ARG A 717 -47.85 11.85 9.54
N THR A 718 -47.00 10.84 9.74
CA THR A 718 -47.36 9.57 10.39
C THR A 718 -46.77 9.49 11.80
N ALA A 719 -47.13 8.47 12.58
CA ALA A 719 -46.55 8.22 13.90
C ALA A 719 -45.03 7.95 13.87
N ARG A 720 -44.46 7.63 12.69
CA ARG A 720 -43.02 7.42 12.48
C ARG A 720 -42.26 8.69 12.10
N ALA A 721 -42.94 9.83 11.93
CA ALA A 721 -42.32 11.10 11.59
C ALA A 721 -41.57 11.68 12.81
N LEU A 722 -40.24 11.73 12.75
CA LEU A 722 -39.37 12.19 13.85
C LEU A 722 -38.93 13.66 13.70
N GLY A 723 -39.38 14.36 12.66
CA GLY A 723 -38.95 15.73 12.39
C GLY A 723 -37.77 15.79 11.42
N PRO A 724 -37.38 17.00 10.97
CA PRO A 724 -36.33 17.15 9.95
C PRO A 724 -34.99 16.52 10.36
N ASN A 725 -34.17 16.12 9.40
CA ASN A 725 -32.84 15.51 9.56
C ASN A 725 -32.81 14.40 10.62
N THR A 726 -33.90 13.64 10.74
CA THR A 726 -34.03 12.57 11.73
C THR A 726 -34.71 11.38 11.09
N SER A 727 -34.04 10.23 11.12
CA SER A 727 -34.59 8.98 10.60
C SER A 727 -34.61 7.89 11.67
N LEU A 728 -35.55 6.97 11.50
CA LEU A 728 -35.65 5.76 12.29
C LEU A 728 -35.19 4.59 11.42
N LEU A 729 -34.15 3.89 11.86
CA LEU A 729 -33.75 2.60 11.33
C LEU A 729 -34.42 1.52 12.18
N LEU A 730 -35.11 0.56 11.56
CA LEU A 730 -35.81 -0.52 12.26
C LEU A 730 -35.30 -1.87 11.80
N ALA A 731 -35.21 -2.81 12.75
CA ALA A 731 -35.13 -4.22 12.42
C ALA A 731 -36.42 -4.69 11.74
N ASP A 732 -36.31 -5.70 10.88
CA ASP A 732 -37.44 -6.25 10.12
C ASP A 732 -38.62 -6.71 10.99
N ASP A 733 -38.32 -7.37 12.10
CA ASP A 733 -39.32 -7.83 13.06
C ASP A 733 -39.89 -6.71 13.95
N GLY A 734 -39.38 -5.48 13.77
CA GLY A 734 -39.72 -4.30 14.55
C GLY A 734 -39.32 -4.39 16.02
N SER A 735 -38.47 -5.35 16.42
CA SER A 735 -38.13 -5.58 17.83
C SER A 735 -37.19 -4.52 18.40
N TYR A 736 -36.37 -3.89 17.55
CA TYR A 736 -35.44 -2.82 17.90
C TYR A 736 -35.21 -1.84 16.74
N GLY A 737 -34.49 -0.76 17.02
CA GLY A 737 -34.06 0.19 16.01
C GLY A 737 -33.05 1.22 16.51
N PHE A 738 -32.72 2.17 15.63
CA PHE A 738 -31.84 3.29 15.89
C PHE A 738 -32.48 4.58 15.39
N ILE A 739 -32.46 5.63 16.22
CA ILE A 739 -32.80 6.97 15.78
C ILE A 739 -31.50 7.68 15.44
N VAL A 740 -31.39 8.19 14.23
CA VAL A 740 -30.25 8.98 13.75
C VAL A 740 -30.73 10.40 13.54
N ALA A 741 -30.14 11.35 14.27
CA ALA A 741 -30.48 12.76 14.18
C ALA A 741 -29.23 13.59 13.83
N VAL A 742 -29.34 14.44 12.80
CA VAL A 742 -28.24 15.23 12.26
C VAL A 742 -28.59 16.73 12.33
N ASN A 743 -27.63 17.56 12.76
CA ASN A 743 -27.73 19.02 12.78
C ASN A 743 -26.55 19.65 12.06
N SER A 744 -26.74 20.01 10.79
CA SER A 744 -25.76 20.69 9.92
C SER A 744 -25.65 22.20 10.17
N SER A 745 -26.62 22.80 10.87
CA SER A 745 -26.67 24.24 11.10
C SER A 745 -25.64 24.71 12.14
N ASP A 746 -25.34 26.02 12.12
CA ASP A 746 -24.49 26.69 13.11
C ASP A 746 -25.20 26.99 14.43
N SER A 747 -26.46 26.57 14.56
CA SER A 747 -27.27 26.79 15.75
C SER A 747 -27.57 25.48 16.45
N ARG A 748 -27.77 25.54 17.77
CA ARG A 748 -28.23 24.37 18.54
C ARG A 748 -29.67 24.05 18.17
N ARG A 749 -29.99 22.77 18.05
CA ARG A 749 -31.33 22.30 17.70
C ARG A 749 -31.94 21.50 18.85
N HIS A 750 -33.13 21.88 19.28
CA HIS A 750 -33.89 21.11 20.27
C HIS A 750 -34.66 19.97 19.60
N ILE A 751 -34.40 18.74 20.01
CA ILE A 751 -35.12 17.56 19.56
C ILE A 751 -36.13 17.15 20.64
N GLY A 752 -37.41 17.14 20.25
CA GLY A 752 -38.53 16.78 21.12
C GLY A 752 -38.54 15.30 21.51
N ARG A 753 -39.47 14.92 22.39
CA ARG A 753 -39.70 13.50 22.72
C ARG A 753 -40.33 12.79 21.53
N PHE A 754 -39.88 11.58 21.27
CA PHE A 754 -40.50 10.70 20.28
C PHE A 754 -41.15 9.51 20.99
N SER A 755 -42.28 9.07 20.46
CA SER A 755 -42.85 7.76 20.78
C SER A 755 -42.66 6.88 19.56
N VAL A 756 -41.81 5.87 19.67
CA VAL A 756 -41.53 4.91 18.61
C VAL A 756 -42.19 3.59 18.97
N THR A 757 -43.03 3.08 18.08
CA THR A 757 -43.63 1.75 18.21
C THR A 757 -42.69 0.71 17.61
N LEU A 758 -42.23 -0.21 18.45
CA LEU A 758 -41.35 -1.33 18.14
C LEU A 758 -42.13 -2.64 18.34
N GLY A 759 -42.70 -3.18 17.25
CA GLY A 759 -43.59 -4.34 17.31
C GLY A 759 -44.80 -4.05 18.21
N ARG A 760 -44.92 -4.78 19.33
CA ARG A 760 -45.98 -4.57 20.35
C ARG A 760 -45.60 -3.61 21.49
N ARG A 761 -44.40 -3.03 21.46
CA ARG A 761 -43.88 -2.16 22.53
C ARG A 761 -43.84 -0.72 22.05
N ASN A 762 -44.10 0.22 22.96
CA ASN A 762 -43.87 1.64 22.71
C ASN A 762 -42.63 2.07 23.50
N ALA A 763 -41.59 2.51 22.78
CA ALA A 763 -40.42 3.14 23.37
C ALA A 763 -40.59 4.66 23.31
N ARG A 764 -40.36 5.33 24.44
CA ARG A 764 -40.34 6.80 24.50
C ARG A 764 -38.92 7.27 24.68
N THR A 765 -38.48 8.20 23.83
CA THR A 765 -37.20 8.87 24.00
C THR A 765 -37.34 10.11 24.86
N GLN A 766 -36.26 10.49 25.54
CA GLN A 766 -36.16 11.79 26.18
C GLN A 766 -35.86 12.87 25.13
N SER A 767 -36.31 14.09 25.37
CA SER A 767 -35.89 15.25 24.58
C SER A 767 -34.42 15.54 24.83
N PHE A 768 -33.71 16.02 23.81
CA PHE A 768 -32.30 16.38 23.91
C PHE A 768 -31.96 17.55 22.99
N VAL A 769 -30.87 18.23 23.31
CA VAL A 769 -30.33 19.31 22.47
C VAL A 769 -29.17 18.74 21.65
N LEU A 770 -29.23 18.91 20.34
CA LEU A 770 -28.11 18.69 19.43
C LEU A 770 -27.31 19.98 19.29
N PRO A 771 -26.00 19.98 19.63
CA PRO A 771 -25.12 21.08 19.31
C PRO A 771 -25.15 21.46 17.82
N ALA A 772 -24.66 22.66 17.51
CA ALA A 772 -24.37 23.04 16.13
C ALA A 772 -23.40 22.02 15.50
N ARG A 773 -23.57 21.73 14.20
CA ARG A 773 -22.70 20.84 13.42
C ARG A 773 -22.40 19.50 14.11
N SER A 774 -23.44 18.83 14.58
CA SER A 774 -23.30 17.57 15.31
C SER A 774 -24.39 16.57 14.95
N SER A 775 -24.22 15.33 15.40
CA SER A 775 -25.18 14.25 15.20
C SER A 775 -25.31 13.41 16.47
N ARG A 776 -26.39 12.62 16.54
CA ARG A 776 -26.61 11.67 17.63
C ARG A 776 -27.33 10.43 17.13
N ILE A 777 -26.87 9.26 17.59
CA ILE A 777 -27.50 7.97 17.35
C ILE A 777 -28.01 7.42 18.68
N ILE A 778 -29.27 6.97 18.68
CA ILE A 778 -29.95 6.49 19.89
C ILE A 778 -30.50 5.10 19.61
N PRO A 779 -29.95 4.04 20.24
CA PRO A 779 -30.54 2.71 20.18
C PRO A 779 -31.87 2.69 20.94
N VAL A 780 -32.88 2.04 20.39
CA VAL A 780 -34.21 1.89 20.98
C VAL A 780 -34.64 0.43 20.90
N GLY A 781 -35.18 -0.11 21.99
CA GLY A 781 -35.55 -1.53 22.09
C GLY A 781 -34.39 -2.49 22.43
N ILE A 782 -33.17 -1.99 22.53
CA ILE A 782 -31.95 -2.76 22.81
C ILE A 782 -31.58 -2.62 24.30
N ALA A 783 -32.39 -3.15 25.21
CA ALA A 783 -32.29 -2.85 26.65
C ALA A 783 -31.70 -3.96 27.53
N ALA A 784 -31.05 -5.00 26.99
CA ALA A 784 -30.52 -6.10 27.83
C ALA A 784 -29.10 -6.60 27.51
N HIS A 785 -28.47 -6.20 26.39
CA HIS A 785 -27.21 -6.80 25.92
C HIS A 785 -26.14 -5.79 25.47
N ALA A 786 -26.26 -4.50 25.80
CA ALA A 786 -25.24 -3.53 25.45
C ALA A 786 -23.94 -3.87 26.21
N PRO A 787 -22.83 -4.21 25.52
CA PRO A 787 -21.54 -4.35 26.18
C PRO A 787 -21.18 -2.98 26.76
N SER A 788 -20.78 -2.93 28.03
CA SER A 788 -20.12 -1.77 28.58
C SER A 788 -18.92 -1.44 27.68
N LEU A 789 -18.92 -0.28 27.02
CA LEU A 789 -17.77 0.24 26.30
C LEU A 789 -16.64 0.44 27.32
N VAL A 790 -15.79 -0.58 27.46
CA VAL A 790 -14.55 -0.48 28.24
C VAL A 790 -13.66 0.50 27.48
N ALA A 791 -13.40 1.66 28.09
CA ALA A 791 -12.40 2.58 27.61
C ALA A 791 -11.08 1.82 27.46
N ALA A 792 -10.57 1.72 26.23
CA ALA A 792 -9.23 1.20 26.01
C ALA A 792 -8.22 2.12 26.75
N PRO A 793 -7.18 1.57 27.38
CA PRO A 793 -6.20 2.37 28.10
C PRO A 793 -5.54 3.37 27.14
N ALA A 794 -5.49 4.64 27.56
CA ALA A 794 -4.75 5.67 26.88
C ALA A 794 -3.28 5.24 26.79
N LEU A 795 -2.80 4.96 25.58
CA LEU A 795 -1.37 4.84 25.32
C LEU A 795 -0.73 6.22 25.49
N ALA A 796 0.36 6.26 26.23
CA ALA A 796 1.08 7.47 26.60
C ALA A 796 1.45 8.29 25.36
N THR A 797 1.01 9.55 25.34
CA THR A 797 1.52 10.61 24.47
C THR A 797 3.04 10.79 24.68
N PRO A 798 3.90 10.70 23.66
CA PRO A 798 5.25 11.24 23.76
C PRO A 798 5.20 12.79 23.76
N PRO A 799 6.17 13.49 24.37
CA PRO A 799 6.04 14.91 24.66
C PRO A 799 6.16 15.79 23.40
N PRO A 800 5.52 16.97 23.39
CA PRO A 800 5.39 17.82 22.20
C PRO A 800 6.62 18.72 21.99
N PHE A 801 7.01 18.94 20.73
CA PHE A 801 7.57 20.24 20.34
C PHE A 801 6.38 21.21 20.19
N ARG A 802 6.26 22.16 21.12
CA ARG A 802 5.13 23.10 21.22
C ARG A 802 5.34 24.33 20.32
N ASP A 803 4.57 24.45 19.26
CA ASP A 803 3.62 25.55 19.03
C ASP A 803 2.71 25.18 17.84
N PRO A 804 1.40 25.51 17.86
CA PRO A 804 0.42 25.12 16.82
C PRO A 804 0.78 25.56 15.40
N ASP A 805 1.62 26.59 15.28
CA ASP A 805 2.01 27.23 14.03
C ASP A 805 3.45 26.90 13.59
N GLY A 806 4.16 25.99 14.29
CA GLY A 806 5.55 25.65 13.99
C GLY A 806 6.59 26.72 14.36
N THR A 807 6.24 27.68 15.23
CA THR A 807 7.11 28.81 15.59
C THR A 807 8.20 28.43 16.58
N ALA A 808 9.45 28.74 16.24
CA ALA A 808 10.64 28.42 17.02
C ALA A 808 11.13 29.60 17.88
N LEU A 809 11.15 30.80 17.28
CA LEU A 809 11.60 32.07 17.89
C LEU A 809 10.68 33.20 17.41
N ALA A 810 10.38 34.18 18.26
CA ALA A 810 9.54 35.32 17.89
C ALA A 810 10.01 36.60 18.57
N GLY A 811 10.19 37.66 17.78
CA GLY A 811 10.49 39.03 18.20
C GLY A 811 9.57 40.06 17.52
N THR A 812 9.77 41.34 17.80
CA THR A 812 8.87 42.43 17.39
C THR A 812 8.75 42.61 15.87
N HIS A 813 9.79 42.22 15.13
CA HIS A 813 9.85 42.36 13.67
C HIS A 813 10.19 41.05 12.94
N LEU A 814 10.48 39.97 13.68
CA LEU A 814 11.04 38.74 13.13
C LEU A 814 10.47 37.50 13.83
N ARG A 815 9.87 36.60 13.07
CA ARG A 815 9.43 35.28 13.52
C ARG A 815 10.21 34.18 12.79
N VAL A 816 10.71 33.18 13.51
CA VAL A 816 11.35 31.98 12.93
C VAL A 816 10.41 30.80 13.04
N VAL A 817 10.12 30.14 11.93
CA VAL A 817 9.24 28.96 11.85
C VAL A 817 10.00 27.74 11.34
N PHE A 818 9.79 26.57 11.94
CA PHE A 818 10.30 25.29 11.45
C PHE A 818 9.22 24.57 10.63
N GLY A 819 9.54 24.22 9.38
CA GLY A 819 8.70 23.35 8.57
C GLY A 819 8.81 21.87 9.00
N PRO A 820 7.75 21.07 8.86
CA PRO A 820 7.72 19.69 9.37
C PRO A 820 8.63 18.71 8.61
N PHE A 821 9.00 18.94 7.33
CA PHE A 821 9.79 17.97 6.54
C PHE A 821 10.82 18.53 5.53
N ALA A 822 11.30 19.76 5.70
CA ALA A 822 12.49 20.21 5.00
C ALA A 822 13.22 21.21 5.87
N GLY A 823 14.55 21.32 5.76
CA GLY A 823 15.36 22.33 6.45
C GLY A 823 15.06 23.79 6.06
N ALA A 824 13.81 24.15 5.76
CA ALA A 824 13.38 25.52 5.53
C ALA A 824 13.07 26.21 6.87
N ARG A 825 13.68 27.36 7.07
CA ARG A 825 13.54 28.21 8.26
C ARG A 825 13.02 29.55 7.80
N ILE A 826 11.72 29.82 7.99
CA ILE A 826 11.12 31.05 7.48
C ILE A 826 11.35 32.17 8.50
N ALA A 827 11.91 33.28 8.04
CA ALA A 827 11.92 34.56 8.72
C ALA A 827 10.75 35.41 8.19
N GLU A 828 9.69 35.57 8.98
CA GLU A 828 8.52 36.38 8.60
C GLU A 828 8.57 37.76 9.28
N PHE A 829 8.12 38.80 8.56
CA PHE A 829 7.90 40.13 9.13
C PHE A 829 6.65 40.13 10.01
N GLY A 830 6.71 40.82 11.16
CA GLY A 830 5.61 40.86 12.13
C GLY A 830 4.28 41.49 11.63
N ASP A 831 4.27 42.09 10.44
CA ASP A 831 3.08 42.67 9.80
C ASP A 831 2.47 41.77 8.69
N GLY A 832 3.04 40.58 8.47
CA GLY A 832 2.58 39.61 7.46
C GLY A 832 2.76 40.08 6.00
N SER A 833 3.43 41.22 5.77
CA SER A 833 3.47 41.85 4.45
C SER A 833 4.55 41.30 3.51
N VAL A 834 5.51 40.53 4.04
CA VAL A 834 6.60 39.93 3.27
C VAL A 834 6.94 38.55 3.84
N ASN A 835 6.79 37.52 3.00
CA ASN A 835 7.52 36.27 3.17
C ASN A 835 8.93 36.52 2.63
N ALA A 836 9.89 36.88 3.50
CA ALA A 836 11.26 36.60 3.13
C ALA A 836 11.36 35.07 3.18
N ALA A 837 11.23 34.43 2.01
CA ALA A 837 11.40 32.99 1.88
C ALA A 837 12.88 32.67 2.08
N THR A 838 13.34 32.81 3.32
CA THR A 838 14.69 32.46 3.66
C THR A 838 14.75 30.94 3.64
N GLY A 839 15.35 30.36 2.61
CA GLY A 839 16.00 29.07 2.74
C GLY A 839 17.24 29.21 3.64
N ILE A 840 17.14 29.76 4.86
CA ILE A 840 18.28 29.73 5.78
C ILE A 840 18.62 28.27 5.96
N GLY A 841 19.78 27.87 5.43
CA GLY A 841 19.97 26.64 4.68
C GLY A 841 19.05 25.47 5.01
N LEU A 842 18.56 24.82 3.95
CA LEU A 842 18.54 23.36 3.98
C LEU A 842 19.88 22.93 4.60
N MET A 843 19.88 22.13 5.66
CA MET A 843 21.12 21.58 6.21
C MET A 843 21.71 20.70 5.11
N ARG A 844 22.52 21.33 4.26
CA ARG A 844 23.19 20.79 3.10
C ARG A 844 24.66 20.91 3.39
N ASP A 845 25.28 19.77 3.52
CA ASP A 845 26.69 19.60 3.75
C ASP A 845 27.36 19.20 2.43
N ALA A 846 28.55 19.69 2.18
CA ALA A 846 29.46 19.16 1.18
C ALA A 846 30.81 18.95 1.87
N VAL A 847 31.51 17.90 1.47
CA VAL A 847 32.75 17.45 2.11
C VAL A 847 33.88 17.48 1.07
N ASP A 848 35.04 17.97 1.50
CA ASP A 848 36.27 18.01 0.70
C ASP A 848 37.40 17.25 1.44
N PRO A 849 37.98 16.18 0.86
CA PRO A 849 37.67 15.61 -0.47
C PRO A 849 36.31 14.90 -0.50
N LEU A 850 35.67 14.93 -1.67
CA LEU A 850 34.39 14.27 -1.93
C LEU A 850 34.49 12.75 -1.65
N PRO A 851 33.51 12.15 -0.94
CA PRO A 851 33.47 10.70 -0.75
C PRO A 851 33.34 9.97 -2.09
N PRO A 852 33.88 8.74 -2.22
CA PRO A 852 33.49 7.86 -3.31
C PRO A 852 31.99 7.52 -3.20
N PRO A 853 31.26 7.34 -4.32
CA PRO A 853 29.85 6.97 -4.29
C PRO A 853 29.62 5.72 -3.45
N SER A 854 28.57 5.74 -2.62
CA SER A 854 28.17 4.55 -1.87
C SER A 854 27.94 3.38 -2.83
N ALA A 855 28.55 2.24 -2.55
CA ALA A 855 28.35 1.01 -3.34
C ALA A 855 26.90 0.48 -3.30
N ARG A 856 26.02 1.11 -2.51
CA ARG A 856 24.59 0.81 -2.38
C ARG A 856 23.68 1.83 -3.07
N ASP A 857 24.24 2.88 -3.67
CA ASP A 857 23.49 3.97 -4.30
C ASP A 857 23.71 3.97 -5.82
N TYR A 858 22.85 3.24 -6.52
CA TYR A 858 22.94 3.01 -7.97
C TYR A 858 22.41 4.18 -8.81
N ILE A 859 21.86 5.24 -8.18
CA ILE A 859 21.22 6.36 -8.90
C ILE A 859 22.22 7.47 -9.22
N ALA A 860 23.24 7.66 -8.38
CA ALA A 860 24.16 8.79 -8.47
C ALA A 860 25.03 8.82 -9.73
N SER A 861 25.25 7.69 -10.41
CA SER A 861 26.07 7.64 -11.62
C SER A 861 25.40 8.27 -12.86
N TYR A 862 24.11 8.62 -12.79
CA TYR A 862 23.34 8.98 -13.99
C TYR A 862 22.66 10.35 -13.99
N THR A 863 22.58 11.10 -12.87
CA THR A 863 21.66 12.26 -12.83
C THR A 863 22.16 13.58 -12.24
N HIS A 864 23.29 13.66 -11.52
CA HIS A 864 23.76 14.95 -10.96
C HIS A 864 25.30 15.10 -10.87
N PRO A 865 25.85 16.33 -10.93
CA PRO A 865 27.28 16.60 -10.70
C PRO A 865 27.69 16.63 -9.21
N ILE A 866 26.80 16.32 -8.26
CA ILE A 866 27.09 16.29 -6.81
C ILE A 866 26.61 14.95 -6.24
N ALA A 867 27.45 14.29 -5.43
CA ALA A 867 27.21 12.95 -4.88
C ALA A 867 26.09 12.90 -3.81
N ALA A 868 25.45 11.73 -3.69
CA ALA A 868 24.39 11.43 -2.74
C ALA A 868 24.88 11.36 -1.28
N GLY A 869 23.99 11.68 -0.33
CA GLY A 869 24.24 11.66 1.13
C GLY A 869 24.19 13.02 1.83
N THR A 870 24.03 14.11 1.08
CA THR A 870 24.16 15.50 1.57
C THR A 870 22.83 16.26 1.65
N PHE A 871 21.72 15.53 1.56
CA PHE A 871 20.37 16.11 1.49
C PHE A 871 19.48 15.64 2.65
N ASN A 872 18.92 16.60 3.38
CA ASN A 872 17.77 16.47 4.28
C ASN A 872 17.84 15.32 5.29
N ARG A 873 18.83 15.35 6.17
CA ARG A 873 18.89 14.43 7.32
C ARG A 873 17.95 14.90 8.45
N PRO A 874 17.30 13.96 9.16
CA PRO A 874 16.50 14.30 10.35
C PRO A 874 17.41 14.90 11.43
N TYR A 875 16.95 15.97 12.06
CA TYR A 875 17.66 16.72 13.08
C TYR A 875 16.86 16.78 14.38
N SER A 876 17.54 16.82 15.52
CA SER A 876 16.94 17.07 16.84
C SER A 876 17.13 18.55 17.22
N CYS A 877 16.06 19.28 17.51
CA CYS A 877 16.14 20.66 18.01
C CYS A 877 15.77 20.75 19.50
N SER A 878 16.49 21.59 20.24
CA SER A 878 16.20 21.94 21.63
C SER A 878 16.25 23.45 21.84
N ARG A 879 15.30 23.98 22.63
CA ARG A 879 15.20 25.41 22.97
C ARG A 879 15.82 25.68 24.34
N ALA A 880 16.57 26.78 24.44
CA ALA A 880 17.26 27.21 25.66
C ALA A 880 17.06 28.72 25.86
N ASP A 881 15.94 29.10 26.47
CA ASP A 881 15.60 30.51 26.69
C ASP A 881 16.31 31.08 27.94
N ALA A 882 16.77 32.34 27.84
CA ALA A 882 17.25 33.15 28.96
C ALA A 882 16.51 34.49 29.00
N LEU A 883 16.53 35.19 30.15
CA LEU A 883 15.72 36.38 30.48
C LEU A 883 15.67 37.50 29.40
N MET A 884 16.66 37.59 28.50
CA MET A 884 16.72 38.60 27.42
C MET A 884 17.10 38.03 26.04
N THR A 885 17.22 36.69 25.91
CA THR A 885 17.69 36.02 24.68
C THR A 885 16.94 34.71 24.44
N GLN A 886 16.38 34.54 23.25
CA GLN A 886 15.76 33.28 22.83
C GLN A 886 16.75 32.49 21.98
N ARG A 887 16.95 31.20 22.28
CA ARG A 887 17.95 30.37 21.58
C ARG A 887 17.39 28.99 21.22
N VAL A 888 17.66 28.56 19.99
CA VAL A 888 17.36 27.20 19.52
C VAL A 888 18.61 26.55 18.95
N VAL A 889 18.88 25.31 19.33
CA VAL A 889 20.00 24.50 18.86
C VAL A 889 19.46 23.27 18.14
N CYS A 890 19.88 23.04 16.90
CA CYS A 890 19.49 21.86 16.12
C CYS A 890 20.72 21.04 15.72
N THR A 891 20.66 19.73 15.91
CA THR A 891 21.80 18.81 15.69
C THR A 891 21.41 17.56 14.89
N TYR A 892 22.34 17.02 14.10
CA TYR A 892 22.24 15.68 13.53
C TYR A 892 23.61 15.01 13.45
N ASP A 893 23.63 13.68 13.50
CA ASP A 893 24.83 12.86 13.36
C ASP A 893 24.96 12.34 11.90
N ALA A 894 26.17 12.41 11.36
CA ALA A 894 26.51 11.98 9.99
C ALA A 894 27.61 10.91 10.02
N PRO A 895 27.27 9.65 10.33
CA PRO A 895 28.24 8.56 10.55
C PRO A 895 28.90 8.04 9.26
N ASP A 896 28.32 8.35 8.11
CA ASP A 896 28.70 7.92 6.77
C ASP A 896 29.73 8.84 6.08
N ILE A 897 30.12 9.93 6.73
CA ILE A 897 31.23 10.77 6.26
C ILE A 897 32.54 9.97 6.39
N PRO A 898 33.38 9.90 5.34
CA PRO A 898 34.67 9.21 5.39
C PRO A 898 35.53 9.72 6.55
N LEU A 899 36.34 8.83 7.14
CA LEU A 899 37.19 9.12 8.32
C LEU A 899 36.42 9.24 9.65
N GLY A 900 35.38 8.43 9.86
CA GLY A 900 34.78 8.20 11.18
C GLY A 900 33.46 8.93 11.48
N GLY A 901 32.91 9.69 10.53
CA GLY A 901 31.67 10.45 10.72
C GLY A 901 31.86 11.80 11.42
N GLY A 902 30.77 12.55 11.61
CA GLY A 902 30.79 13.81 12.36
C GLY A 902 29.40 14.30 12.77
N ARG A 903 29.35 15.23 13.73
CA ARG A 903 28.13 15.87 14.22
C ARG A 903 28.02 17.29 13.70
N PHE A 904 26.84 17.62 13.21
CA PHE A 904 26.50 18.99 12.80
C PHE A 904 25.62 19.64 13.86
N SER A 905 25.88 20.92 14.13
CA SER A 905 25.08 21.75 15.03
C SER A 905 24.84 23.11 14.40
N ARG A 906 23.60 23.58 14.44
CA ARG A 906 23.23 24.96 14.08
C ARG A 906 22.47 25.61 15.22
N THR A 907 23.03 26.70 15.73
CA THR A 907 22.43 27.52 16.79
C THR A 907 21.83 28.79 16.21
N LEU A 908 20.58 29.07 16.55
CA LEU A 908 19.88 30.32 16.28
C LEU A 908 19.73 31.08 17.60
N THR A 909 20.18 32.34 17.64
CA THR A 909 20.05 33.19 18.83
C THR A 909 19.41 34.51 18.44
N MET A 910 18.27 34.83 19.05
CA MET A 910 17.56 36.10 18.89
C MET A 910 17.95 37.04 20.03
N SER A 911 18.46 38.23 19.71
CA SER A 911 18.82 39.28 20.67
C SER A 911 18.02 40.55 20.41
N GLY A 912 17.46 41.15 21.47
CA GLY A 912 16.74 42.43 21.40
C GLY A 912 15.51 42.47 20.46
N GLY A 913 15.04 41.31 19.97
CA GLY A 913 13.89 41.19 19.07
C GLY A 913 14.12 41.67 17.62
N ARG A 914 15.38 41.97 17.24
CA ARG A 914 15.74 42.60 15.94
C ARG A 914 16.91 41.93 15.22
N GLU A 915 17.76 41.22 15.93
CA GLU A 915 18.95 40.57 15.37
C GLU A 915 18.88 39.05 15.59
N LEU A 916 19.08 38.29 14.52
CA LEU A 916 19.20 36.83 14.54
C LEU A 916 20.64 36.43 14.22
N VAL A 917 21.32 35.86 15.21
CA VAL A 917 22.65 35.28 15.05
C VAL A 917 22.51 33.80 14.71
N ILE A 918 23.14 33.38 13.62
CA ILE A 918 23.16 32.01 13.12
C ILE A 918 24.59 31.49 13.22
N ALA A 919 24.82 30.52 14.11
CA ALA A 919 26.11 29.87 14.26
C ALA A 919 26.04 28.42 13.76
N GLU A 920 26.94 28.07 12.85
CA GLU A 920 27.08 26.72 12.30
C GLU A 920 28.38 26.09 12.77
N GLN A 921 28.33 24.81 13.15
CA GLN A 921 29.47 24.05 13.64
C GLN A 921 29.46 22.62 13.12
N PHE A 922 30.62 22.16 12.65
CA PHE A 922 30.87 20.76 12.33
C PHE A 922 31.96 20.20 13.25
N ALA A 923 31.62 19.14 13.98
CA ALA A 923 32.52 18.42 14.86
C ALA A 923 32.78 17.02 14.29
N PRO A 924 33.94 16.77 13.65
CA PRO A 924 34.28 15.43 13.18
C PRO A 924 34.43 14.48 14.38
N HIS A 925 33.97 13.23 14.24
CA HIS A 925 34.16 12.21 15.28
C HIS A 925 35.63 11.81 15.42
N ASP A 926 36.41 11.88 14.35
CA ASP A 926 37.88 11.80 14.38
C ASP A 926 38.50 13.20 14.39
N VAL A 927 39.17 13.52 15.50
CA VAL A 927 39.80 14.82 15.76
C VAL A 927 40.95 15.12 14.80
N HIS A 928 41.54 14.09 14.18
CA HIS A 928 42.64 14.20 13.22
C HIS A 928 42.18 14.31 11.76
N SER A 929 40.87 14.21 11.48
CA SER A 929 40.33 14.33 10.13
C SER A 929 40.67 15.70 9.53
N SER A 930 41.09 15.74 8.26
CA SER A 930 41.31 16.98 7.49
C SER A 930 40.03 17.50 6.82
N ALA A 931 38.90 16.80 7.00
CA ALA A 931 37.63 17.17 6.38
C ALA A 931 37.26 18.61 6.72
N ARG A 932 36.86 19.36 5.68
CA ARG A 932 36.31 20.70 5.80
C ARG A 932 34.80 20.65 5.65
N LEU A 933 34.14 21.51 6.41
CA LEU A 933 32.72 21.77 6.28
C LEU A 933 32.51 22.73 5.11
N THR A 934 31.74 22.33 4.12
CA THR A 934 31.17 23.25 3.14
C THR A 934 29.67 23.23 3.29
N SER A 935 29.12 24.10 4.14
CA SER A 935 27.66 24.26 4.25
C SER A 935 27.18 25.23 3.17
N ILE A 936 26.04 24.89 2.57
CA ILE A 936 25.40 25.66 1.49
C ILE A 936 24.18 26.35 2.08
N SER A 937 24.24 27.67 2.25
CA SER A 937 23.08 28.48 2.66
C SER A 937 22.53 29.25 1.47
N GLY A 938 21.21 29.18 1.26
CA GLY A 938 20.54 29.77 0.08
C GLY A 938 19.39 30.69 0.47
N PHE A 939 19.51 31.98 0.25
CA PHE A 939 18.47 32.95 0.63
C PHE A 939 17.65 33.33 -0.60
N ALA A 940 16.33 33.20 -0.55
CA ALA A 940 15.43 33.58 -1.64
C ALA A 940 14.60 34.81 -1.26
N PHE A 941 14.48 35.75 -2.19
CA PHE A 941 13.84 37.04 -1.96
C PHE A 941 12.82 37.36 -3.06
N SER A 942 11.89 38.26 -2.77
CA SER A 942 10.75 38.57 -3.66
C SER A 942 11.16 39.38 -4.89
N ALA A 943 10.33 39.34 -5.95
CA ALA A 943 10.51 40.14 -7.15
C ALA A 943 10.33 41.64 -6.84
N GLY A 944 11.32 42.48 -7.18
CA GLY A 944 11.24 43.94 -7.07
C GLY A 944 12.07 44.58 -5.95
N ASP A 945 12.80 43.78 -5.17
CA ASP A 945 13.69 44.27 -4.13
C ASP A 945 15.06 44.68 -4.68
N SER A 946 15.69 45.71 -4.11
CA SER A 946 17.06 46.10 -4.49
C SER A 946 18.07 45.26 -3.72
N VAL A 947 18.88 44.46 -4.42
CA VAL A 947 19.99 43.72 -3.80
C VAL A 947 21.22 44.60 -3.66
N LEU A 948 21.73 44.67 -2.44
CA LEU A 948 22.90 45.41 -2.02
C LEU A 948 24.04 44.43 -1.75
N ALA A 949 25.26 44.78 -2.13
CA ALA A 949 26.41 43.89 -2.00
C ALA A 949 27.64 44.62 -1.45
N SER A 950 28.34 43.96 -0.53
CA SER A 950 29.68 44.33 -0.06
C SER A 950 30.58 43.10 -0.01
N SER A 951 31.84 43.25 0.39
CA SER A 951 32.82 42.15 0.42
C SER A 951 32.51 41.06 1.46
N ASP A 952 31.82 41.43 2.54
CA ASP A 952 31.53 40.60 3.71
C ASP A 952 30.06 40.69 4.17
N ALA A 953 29.20 41.25 3.32
CA ALA A 953 27.76 41.34 3.56
C ALA A 953 26.93 41.29 2.26
N ARG A 954 25.69 40.84 2.40
CA ARG A 954 24.62 40.98 1.39
C ARG A 954 23.43 41.65 2.06
N GLY A 955 22.95 42.73 1.48
CA GLY A 955 21.80 43.47 1.96
C GLY A 955 20.66 43.42 0.94
N ILE A 956 19.44 43.62 1.39
CA ILE A 956 18.29 43.82 0.51
C ILE A 956 17.44 44.94 1.06
N LEU A 957 17.03 45.84 0.18
CA LEU A 957 16.05 46.86 0.49
C LEU A 957 14.67 46.44 -0.04
N HIS A 958 13.73 46.23 0.89
CA HIS A 958 12.31 46.10 0.60
C HIS A 958 11.56 47.30 1.18
N ARG A 959 11.00 48.15 0.32
CA ARG A 959 10.37 49.43 0.71
C ARG A 959 11.35 50.30 1.53
N ASN A 960 11.07 50.50 2.82
CA ASN A 960 11.89 51.29 3.76
C ASN A 960 12.60 50.40 4.80
N HIS A 961 12.75 49.11 4.53
CA HIS A 961 13.39 48.16 5.44
C HIS A 961 14.56 47.46 4.74
N MET A 962 15.73 47.54 5.35
CA MET A 962 16.94 46.85 4.93
C MET A 962 17.11 45.56 5.73
N VAL A 963 17.30 44.44 5.05
CA VAL A 963 17.69 43.16 5.63
C VAL A 963 19.15 42.90 5.29
N VAL A 964 20.02 42.75 6.28
CA VAL A 964 21.45 42.55 6.08
C VAL A 964 21.88 41.19 6.61
N LEU A 965 22.53 40.41 5.75
CA LEU A 965 23.27 39.21 6.11
C LEU A 965 24.77 39.51 6.09
N GLN A 966 25.42 39.43 7.24
CA GLN A 966 26.84 39.71 7.40
C GLN A 966 27.60 38.46 7.90
N TRP A 967 28.83 38.29 7.43
CA TRP A 967 29.74 37.21 7.86
C TRP A 967 31.16 37.76 8.07
N ARG A 968 32.05 36.99 8.72
CA ARG A 968 33.45 37.42 8.89
C ARG A 968 34.25 37.19 7.61
N ARG A 969 35.13 38.13 7.29
CA ARG A 969 35.98 38.04 6.09
C ARG A 969 36.86 36.78 6.15
N GLY A 970 36.72 35.91 5.13
CA GLY A 970 37.43 34.63 5.06
C GLY A 970 36.59 33.40 5.44
N ASP A 971 35.42 33.59 6.07
CA ASP A 971 34.51 32.48 6.45
C ASP A 971 33.75 31.91 5.24
N VAL A 972 33.55 32.73 4.19
CA VAL A 972 32.85 32.38 2.96
C VAL A 972 33.86 32.25 1.82
N ALA A 973 33.93 31.05 1.22
CA ALA A 973 34.79 30.73 0.09
C ALA A 973 34.26 31.30 -1.23
N SER A 974 32.94 31.25 -1.45
CA SER A 974 32.31 31.83 -2.64
C SER A 974 30.85 32.21 -2.42
N VAL A 975 30.39 33.21 -3.17
CA VAL A 975 29.00 33.66 -3.21
C VAL A 975 28.47 33.55 -4.63
N THR A 976 27.29 32.97 -4.82
CA THR A 976 26.66 32.85 -6.15
C THR A 976 25.22 33.35 -6.08
N THR A 977 24.81 34.20 -7.03
CA THR A 977 23.43 34.68 -7.13
C THR A 977 22.77 34.12 -8.38
N ARG A 978 21.52 33.65 -8.29
CA ARG A 978 20.72 33.16 -9.42
C ARG A 978 19.28 33.62 -9.32
N THR A 979 18.70 34.06 -10.43
CA THR A 979 17.28 34.45 -10.50
C THR A 979 16.43 33.26 -10.97
N THR A 980 15.32 32.96 -10.30
CA THR A 980 14.42 31.85 -10.67
C THR A 980 12.98 32.20 -10.33
N ARG A 981 12.06 32.13 -11.32
CA ARG A 981 10.60 32.41 -11.15
C ARG A 981 10.30 33.71 -10.38
N GLY A 982 11.03 34.79 -10.68
CA GLY A 982 10.84 36.10 -10.05
C GLY A 982 11.54 36.28 -8.69
N ALA A 983 12.21 35.26 -8.15
CA ALA A 983 12.99 35.37 -6.93
C ALA A 983 14.50 35.43 -7.23
N GLU A 984 15.27 36.20 -6.45
CA GLU A 984 16.72 36.12 -6.43
C GLU A 984 17.21 35.20 -5.31
N ILE A 985 18.06 34.23 -5.67
CA ILE A 985 18.62 33.22 -4.77
C ILE A 985 20.12 33.50 -4.58
N VAL A 986 20.54 33.82 -3.36
CA VAL A 986 21.94 34.00 -2.98
C VAL A 986 22.45 32.76 -2.27
N THR A 987 23.46 32.10 -2.82
CA THR A 987 24.11 30.90 -2.29
C THR A 987 25.47 31.24 -1.71
N LEU A 988 25.71 30.90 -0.43
CA LEU A 988 27.00 31.02 0.25
C LEU A 988 27.64 29.65 0.42
N ILE A 989 28.93 29.55 0.11
CA ILE A 989 29.77 28.37 0.31
C ILE A 989 30.82 28.72 1.37
N PHE A 990 30.86 28.00 2.49
CA PHE A 990 31.75 28.31 3.62
C PHE A 990 33.14 27.64 3.51
N ALA A 991 34.15 28.28 4.10
CA ALA A 991 35.56 27.87 4.04
C ALA A 991 36.11 27.22 5.34
N LEU A 992 35.37 27.33 6.46
CA LEU A 992 35.82 26.93 7.80
C LEU A 992 34.89 25.92 8.48
N ARG A 993 35.38 25.25 9.54
CA ARG A 993 34.61 24.27 10.37
C ARG A 993 33.49 24.91 11.20
N SER A 994 33.57 26.21 11.42
CA SER A 994 32.55 26.99 12.13
C SER A 994 32.43 28.36 11.50
N VAL A 995 31.20 28.81 11.28
CA VAL A 995 30.90 30.14 10.73
C VAL A 995 29.78 30.78 11.53
N GLU A 996 29.89 32.09 11.75
CA GLU A 996 28.86 32.92 12.37
C GLU A 996 28.32 33.90 11.32
N MET A 997 27.00 33.92 11.17
CA MET A 997 26.29 34.88 10.33
C MET A 997 25.34 35.71 11.19
N ARG A 998 25.17 36.97 10.82
CA ARG A 998 24.23 37.88 11.47
C ARG A 998 23.20 38.35 10.47
N LEU A 999 21.94 38.17 10.84
CA LEU A 999 20.80 38.67 10.09
C LEU A 999 20.16 39.79 10.90
N GLY A 1000 20.21 41.02 10.38
CA GLY A 1000 19.64 42.20 11.02
C GLY A 1000 18.61 42.89 10.14
N PHE A 1001 17.63 43.53 10.78
CA PHE A 1001 16.52 44.24 10.14
C PHE A 1001 16.51 45.70 10.58
N TYR A 1002 16.63 46.62 9.61
CA TYR A 1002 16.89 48.03 9.89
C TYR A 1002 15.98 48.94 9.05
N PRO A 1003 15.33 49.95 9.66
CA PRO A 1003 14.57 50.95 8.92
C PRO A 1003 15.53 51.92 8.22
N VAL A 1004 15.28 52.20 6.94
CA VAL A 1004 16.10 53.09 6.11
C VAL A 1004 15.20 53.93 5.20
N THR A 1005 15.64 55.14 4.85
CA THR A 1005 14.84 56.10 4.05
C THR A 1005 14.91 55.87 2.54
N GLY A 1006 15.84 55.03 2.07
CA GLY A 1006 15.93 54.62 0.67
C GLY A 1006 17.23 53.88 0.29
N ALA A 1007 17.35 53.49 -0.98
CA ALA A 1007 18.44 52.63 -1.49
C ALA A 1007 19.85 53.20 -1.30
N ALA A 1008 20.01 54.53 -1.47
CA ALA A 1008 21.30 55.20 -1.31
C ALA A 1008 21.77 55.26 0.16
N GLU A 1009 20.84 55.32 1.11
CA GLU A 1009 21.17 55.23 2.53
C GLU A 1009 21.47 53.77 2.89
N ALA A 1010 20.65 52.82 2.43
CA ALA A 1010 20.84 51.40 2.66
C ALA A 1010 22.22 50.89 2.17
N GLN A 1011 22.63 51.26 0.95
CA GLN A 1011 23.95 50.92 0.42
C GLN A 1011 25.08 51.57 1.23
N ARG A 1012 24.93 52.85 1.64
CA ARG A 1012 25.93 53.52 2.50
C ARG A 1012 26.09 52.84 3.85
N LEU A 1013 24.98 52.46 4.50
CA LEU A 1013 25.01 51.76 5.79
C LEU A 1013 25.64 50.38 5.67
N LEU A 1014 25.33 49.65 4.59
CA LEU A 1014 25.97 48.36 4.27
C LEU A 1014 27.49 48.50 4.04
N ASP A 1015 27.92 49.53 3.31
CA ASP A 1015 29.34 49.79 3.03
C ASP A 1015 30.10 50.31 4.25
N ALA A 1016 29.44 51.12 5.09
CA ALA A 1016 29.98 51.61 6.36
C ALA A 1016 30.04 50.53 7.45
N LYS A 1017 29.38 49.37 7.24
CA LYS A 1017 29.21 48.31 8.24
C LYS A 1017 28.46 48.78 9.49
N GLU A 1018 27.63 49.79 9.33
CA GLU A 1018 26.73 50.33 10.35
C GLU A 1018 25.29 50.03 9.91
N PRO A 1019 24.88 48.75 9.87
CA PRO A 1019 23.55 48.41 9.37
C PRO A 1019 22.45 48.93 10.30
#